data_AF-A0A1Q6DGY1-F1
#
_entry.id   AF-A0A1Q6DGY1-F1
#
_cell.length_a   1.000
_cell.length_b   1.000
_cell.length_c   1.000
_cell.angle_alpha   90.00
_cell.angle_beta   90.00
_cell.angle_gamma   90.00
#
_symmetry.space_group_name_H-M   'P 1'
#
loop_
_entity.id
_entity.type
_entity.pdbx_description
1 polymer ?
#
loop_
_entity_poly.entity_id
_entity_poly.type
_entity_poly.pdbx_seq_one_letter_code
_entity_poly.pdbx_strand_id
1 'polypeptide(L)'
;MKKTNSILLALRMLGYQGGKILSNRWLPLVDGVRQSLAKSGFEQPESSDELLLFTFPHPFSALTALLESLRTSKEEHGWKESHGSLPVQIVFHLIEEDDAFPQISQPSAAEWEMLQLETLYVTRTLMRQWPELMAGRDLPEHSFEDEGSGFFHMIFAAGATIRQVELFPYRSLPVRGKEKECFYCGMTSHLPAGCPSKFLTMQTRGLDKIGYLPFAELSATYKNVFPDYSACMKKIAAGLKPGQIRKDNELLVFIAYLDLNAIYQLRFLQHIAFSPSSKWNGLDKADKITIDSRNLHMGLDCLRVGQYEKAEEILLAESKRREGKPFFALVGLAFRALEQGRDKDMAHYLERAKTIAAQEKERFYIQLLLSRFYELQHDSWKAKESIANAEKILFDAPECQYRKMQYNIRYGFVEEDFKRLRSLMIGQKEIFMAALMDPLLLSIQGLINDLAIRQVEQQQQGAGKKLELAEAEFAELGYWLDDDDPIIQENNLALGRLREKFAGQSYYDLLEVIDRGAGIISRCQRIRKTKLEEQEKRKVDLDAQLQRHLQFWQAYPYQNYFNSYLQTLTEIKKTLAEAQVQIAREKGQAFKAAANLLDRADISVTSLQQIQEKMMWTRILLNSLKIFVKNIMITELALFVAGFLIFLIVPILLPGDHTSGLGKIISDPLLRKKSLLLSSFLLAPFVAIVWTVWNMKDEQ
;
A
#
# COMPACT_ATOMS: atom_id res chain seq x y z
N MET A 1 10.89 -14.62 9.59
CA MET A 1 11.32 -13.63 10.59
C MET A 1 12.84 -13.74 10.70
N LYS A 2 13.60 -12.68 10.43
CA LYS A 2 15.06 -12.70 10.68
C LYS A 2 15.27 -12.79 12.20
N LYS A 3 16.27 -13.60 12.62
CA LYS A 3 16.70 -13.75 14.02
C LYS A 3 16.86 -12.36 14.66
N THR A 4 16.27 -12.15 15.83
CA THR A 4 16.47 -10.93 16.62
C THR A 4 17.78 -11.06 17.38
N ASN A 5 18.86 -10.65 16.74
CA ASN A 5 20.17 -10.51 17.37
C ASN A 5 20.09 -9.34 18.38
N SER A 6 20.23 -9.64 19.67
CA SER A 6 20.30 -8.65 20.74
C SER A 6 21.73 -8.48 21.23
N ILE A 7 22.09 -7.27 21.64
CA ILE A 7 23.43 -6.95 22.14
C ILE A 7 23.38 -6.77 23.64
N LEU A 8 24.16 -7.55 24.37
CA LEU A 8 24.46 -7.31 25.78
C LEU A 8 25.62 -6.32 25.88
N LEU A 9 25.36 -5.20 26.53
CA LEU A 9 26.36 -4.24 26.97
C LEU A 9 26.58 -4.46 28.47
N ALA A 10 27.81 -4.83 28.84
CA ALA A 10 28.24 -5.00 30.23
C ALA A 10 29.25 -3.93 30.61
N LEU A 11 28.98 -3.18 31.69
CA LEU A 11 29.89 -2.19 32.25
C LEU A 11 30.22 -2.57 33.70
N ARG A 12 31.47 -2.92 33.97
CA ARG A 12 31.94 -3.10 35.35
C ARG A 12 32.43 -1.77 35.91
N MET A 13 31.74 -1.25 36.91
CA MET A 13 32.01 0.02 37.56
C MET A 13 32.90 -0.21 38.79
N LEU A 14 34.17 0.21 38.74
CA LEU A 14 35.13 -0.08 39.80
C LEU A 14 35.00 0.91 40.96
N GLY A 15 34.07 0.60 41.88
CA GLY A 15 33.64 1.46 42.99
C GLY A 15 34.78 2.04 43.85
N TYR A 16 35.79 1.23 44.19
CA TYR A 16 36.93 1.69 45.00
C TYR A 16 37.78 2.76 44.28
N GLN A 17 38.11 2.52 43.01
CA GLN A 17 38.93 3.45 42.22
C GLN A 17 38.15 4.73 41.91
N GLY A 18 36.89 4.58 41.49
CA GLY A 18 36.00 5.71 41.20
C GLY A 18 35.70 6.57 42.43
N GLY A 19 35.42 5.94 43.57
CA GLY A 19 35.21 6.60 44.85
C GLY A 19 36.44 7.33 45.37
N LYS A 20 37.66 6.82 45.12
CA LYS A 20 38.90 7.52 45.47
C LYS A 20 39.09 8.83 44.69
N ILE A 21 38.63 8.88 43.44
CA ILE A 21 38.80 10.04 42.55
C ILE A 21 37.67 11.05 42.73
N LEU A 22 36.41 10.60 42.69
CA LEU A 22 35.22 11.46 42.72
C LEU A 22 34.53 11.53 44.08
N SER A 23 34.97 10.76 45.09
CA SER A 23 34.35 10.72 46.41
C SER A 23 32.84 10.46 46.32
N ASN A 24 32.02 11.33 46.90
CA ASN A 24 30.56 11.23 46.91
C ASN A 24 29.90 11.46 45.54
N ARG A 25 30.66 11.87 44.51
CA ARG A 25 30.14 12.06 43.15
C ARG A 25 30.23 10.81 42.28
N TRP A 26 30.88 9.74 42.76
CA TRP A 26 30.99 8.49 41.99
C TRP A 26 29.63 7.83 41.76
N LEU A 27 28.86 7.56 42.81
CA LEU A 27 27.54 6.92 42.68
C LEU A 27 26.58 7.74 41.80
N PRO A 28 26.46 9.08 41.96
CA PRO A 28 25.70 9.91 41.02
C PRO A 28 26.13 9.76 39.56
N LEU A 29 27.44 9.62 39.29
CA LEU A 29 27.93 9.36 37.92
C LEU A 29 27.47 8.00 37.41
N VAL A 30 27.55 6.95 38.24
CA VAL A 30 27.04 5.61 37.89
C VAL A 30 25.55 5.65 37.58
N ASP A 31 24.76 6.32 38.44
CA ASP A 31 23.32 6.49 38.26
C ASP A 31 23.00 7.27 36.97
N GLY A 32 23.77 8.32 36.66
CA GLY A 32 23.64 9.07 35.42
C GLY A 32 23.87 8.20 34.18
N VAL A 33 24.91 7.34 34.22
CA VAL A 33 25.18 6.37 33.14
C VAL A 33 24.02 5.37 33.02
N ARG A 34 23.58 4.76 34.13
CA ARG A 34 22.46 3.80 34.16
C ARG A 34 21.19 4.41 33.57
N GLN A 35 20.80 5.60 34.02
CA GLN A 35 19.60 6.30 33.55
C GLN A 35 19.68 6.68 32.07
N SER A 36 20.86 7.05 31.57
CA SER A 36 21.05 7.39 30.17
C SER A 36 20.99 6.15 29.27
N LEU A 37 21.61 5.03 29.66
CA LEU A 37 21.54 3.76 28.93
C LEU A 37 20.10 3.22 28.85
N ALA A 38 19.32 3.36 29.93
CA ALA A 38 17.92 2.92 29.98
C ALA A 38 17.00 3.63 28.96
N LYS A 39 17.42 4.76 28.37
CA LYS A 39 16.67 5.45 27.32
C LYS A 39 16.70 4.72 25.97
N SER A 40 17.69 3.86 25.77
CA SER A 40 18.01 3.22 24.49
C SER A 40 18.12 1.69 24.60
N GLY A 41 18.11 1.14 25.82
CA GLY A 41 18.22 -0.29 26.08
C GLY A 41 17.44 -0.73 27.33
N PHE A 42 17.43 -2.03 27.59
CA PHE A 42 16.72 -2.64 28.71
C PHE A 42 17.71 -3.15 29.76
N GLU A 43 17.62 -2.59 30.97
CA GLU A 43 18.43 -3.08 32.10
C GLU A 43 18.05 -4.53 32.44
N GLN A 44 19.05 -5.36 32.67
CA GLN A 44 18.86 -6.76 33.03
C GLN A 44 18.64 -6.92 34.55
N PRO A 45 17.86 -7.92 35.00
CA PRO A 45 17.62 -8.16 36.42
C PRO A 45 18.90 -8.37 37.26
N GLU A 46 19.96 -8.86 36.65
CA GLU A 46 21.26 -9.13 37.26
C GLU A 46 22.15 -7.87 37.39
N SER A 47 21.68 -6.73 36.88
CA SER A 47 22.37 -5.44 36.99
C SER A 47 22.51 -4.99 38.45
N SER A 48 23.65 -4.38 38.78
CA SER A 48 24.00 -3.87 40.10
C SER A 48 24.85 -2.61 39.97
N ASP A 49 25.13 -1.92 41.08
CA ASP A 49 25.98 -0.70 41.03
C ASP A 49 27.44 -1.00 40.63
N GLU A 50 27.90 -2.25 40.80
CA GLU A 50 29.24 -2.70 40.39
C GLU A 50 29.26 -3.24 38.96
N LEU A 51 28.12 -3.71 38.44
CA LEU A 51 28.00 -4.29 37.11
C LEU A 51 26.67 -3.90 36.48
N LEU A 52 26.72 -2.98 35.52
CA LEU A 52 25.57 -2.58 34.74
C LEU A 52 25.41 -3.49 33.53
N LEU A 53 24.24 -4.10 33.37
CA LEU A 53 23.91 -5.00 32.27
C LEU A 53 22.71 -4.47 31.52
N PHE A 54 22.89 -4.21 30.23
CA PHE A 54 21.84 -3.68 29.36
C PHE A 54 21.74 -4.46 28.06
N THR A 55 20.52 -4.74 27.60
CA THR A 55 20.29 -5.30 26.27
C THR A 55 19.80 -4.23 25.30
N PHE A 56 20.35 -4.28 24.09
CA PHE A 56 20.02 -3.37 23.01
C PHE A 56 19.58 -4.15 21.77
N PRO A 57 18.67 -3.59 20.97
CA PRO A 57 18.21 -4.24 19.74
C PRO A 57 19.24 -4.21 18.61
N HIS A 58 20.39 -3.54 18.78
CA HIS A 58 21.41 -3.37 17.74
C HIS A 58 22.74 -2.83 18.30
N PRO A 59 23.91 -3.21 17.75
CA PRO A 59 25.21 -2.77 18.24
C PRO A 59 25.45 -1.27 18.11
N PHE A 60 25.06 -0.66 16.98
CA PHE A 60 25.13 0.80 16.80
C PHE A 60 24.40 1.58 17.92
N SER A 61 23.21 1.12 18.32
CA SER A 61 22.41 1.73 19.40
C SER A 61 23.11 1.62 20.75
N ALA A 62 23.65 0.44 21.08
CA ALA A 62 24.42 0.21 22.29
C ALA A 62 25.67 1.11 22.35
N LEU A 63 26.40 1.21 21.24
CA LEU A 63 27.64 1.97 21.14
C LEU A 63 27.40 3.47 21.27
N THR A 64 26.43 4.00 20.54
CA THR A 64 26.05 5.43 20.62
C THR A 64 25.54 5.79 22.01
N ALA A 65 24.63 5.00 22.57
CA ALA A 65 24.10 5.22 23.91
C ALA A 65 25.21 5.18 24.97
N LEU A 66 26.15 4.25 24.89
CA LEU A 66 27.28 4.18 25.80
C LEU A 66 28.16 5.43 25.73
N LEU A 67 28.64 5.78 24.53
CA LEU A 67 29.55 6.92 24.36
C LEU A 67 28.89 8.23 24.82
N GLU A 68 27.62 8.43 24.50
CA GLU A 68 26.87 9.59 24.94
C GLU A 68 26.64 9.60 26.46
N SER A 69 26.31 8.45 27.04
CA SER A 69 26.11 8.31 28.50
C SER A 69 27.39 8.60 29.27
N LEU A 70 28.52 8.04 28.84
CA LEU A 70 29.81 8.30 29.46
C LEU A 70 30.21 9.77 29.33
N ARG A 71 30.07 10.37 28.14
CA ARG A 71 30.39 11.78 27.91
C ARG A 71 29.54 12.70 28.79
N THR A 72 28.23 12.52 28.78
CA THR A 72 27.29 13.38 29.52
C THR A 72 27.48 13.25 31.02
N SER A 73 27.61 12.02 31.55
CA SER A 73 27.84 11.82 32.99
C SER A 73 29.21 12.33 33.44
N LYS A 74 30.24 12.24 32.60
CA LYS A 74 31.55 12.86 32.87
C LYS A 74 31.45 14.37 32.99
N GLU A 75 30.77 15.02 32.04
CA GLU A 75 30.55 16.47 32.03
C GLU A 75 29.75 16.92 33.27
N GLU A 76 28.62 16.25 33.56
CA GLU A 76 27.72 16.61 34.66
C GLU A 76 28.35 16.44 36.05
N HIS A 77 29.15 15.39 36.24
CA HIS A 77 29.74 15.08 37.55
C HIS A 77 31.19 15.56 37.70
N GLY A 78 31.75 16.20 36.67
CA GLY A 78 33.03 16.91 36.71
C GLY A 78 34.25 15.99 36.61
N TRP A 79 34.16 14.92 35.82
CA TRP A 79 35.34 14.14 35.43
C TRP A 79 36.23 14.98 34.50
N LYS A 80 37.53 15.06 34.81
CA LYS A 80 38.51 15.84 34.03
C LYS A 80 39.49 14.89 33.36
N GLU A 81 40.04 15.28 32.22
CA GLU A 81 41.09 14.51 31.53
C GLU A 81 42.31 14.23 32.44
N SER A 82 42.61 15.14 33.37
CA SER A 82 43.68 14.96 34.36
C SER A 82 43.48 13.78 35.32
N HIS A 83 42.26 13.23 35.42
CA HIS A 83 41.98 12.03 36.23
C HIS A 83 42.33 10.72 35.50
N GLY A 84 42.69 10.79 34.21
CA GLY A 84 42.93 9.62 33.37
C GLY A 84 41.64 8.94 32.92
N SER A 85 41.77 7.66 32.53
CA SER A 85 40.64 6.81 32.12
C SER A 85 39.64 6.63 33.25
N LEU A 86 38.35 6.68 32.91
CA LEU A 86 37.27 6.37 33.83
C LEU A 86 37.42 4.91 34.31
N PRO A 87 37.29 4.62 35.62
CA PRO A 87 37.48 3.28 36.16
C PRO A 87 36.25 2.41 35.89
N VAL A 88 36.03 2.15 34.61
CA VAL A 88 34.97 1.32 34.04
C VAL A 88 35.61 0.33 33.06
N GLN A 89 35.13 -0.90 33.03
CA GLN A 89 35.50 -1.88 32.01
C GLN A 89 34.27 -2.19 31.17
N ILE A 90 34.44 -2.28 29.85
CA ILE A 90 33.31 -2.26 28.92
C ILE A 90 33.39 -3.43 27.95
N VAL A 91 32.31 -4.21 27.87
CA VAL A 91 32.19 -5.35 26.95
C VAL A 91 30.87 -5.32 26.20
N PHE A 92 30.93 -5.54 24.89
CA PHE A 92 29.79 -5.79 24.01
C PHE A 92 29.77 -7.26 23.59
N HIS A 93 28.63 -7.90 23.78
CA HIS A 93 28.43 -9.30 23.44
C HIS A 93 27.15 -9.46 22.60
N LEU A 94 27.21 -10.33 21.59
CA LEU A 94 26.04 -10.72 20.80
C LEU A 94 25.36 -11.90 21.47
N ILE A 95 24.11 -11.72 21.91
CA ILE A 95 23.30 -12.78 22.52
C ILE A 95 22.76 -13.69 21.39
N GLU A 96 23.10 -14.98 21.44
CA GLU A 96 22.53 -16.01 20.57
C GLU A 96 21.47 -16.83 21.35
N GLU A 97 20.43 -17.36 20.66
CA GLU A 97 19.25 -18.00 21.30
C GLU A 97 19.59 -19.21 22.21
N ASP A 98 20.74 -19.84 21.99
CA ASP A 98 21.20 -21.02 22.74
C ASP A 98 22.38 -20.71 23.70
N ASP A 99 22.81 -19.45 23.80
CA ASP A 99 23.95 -19.08 24.63
C ASP A 99 23.48 -18.86 26.08
N ALA A 100 24.11 -19.55 27.04
CA ALA A 100 24.04 -19.13 28.43
C ALA A 100 24.68 -17.73 28.54
N PHE A 101 24.16 -16.86 29.42
CA PHE A 101 24.75 -15.54 29.63
C PHE A 101 26.27 -15.67 29.78
N PRO A 102 27.06 -14.87 29.04
CA PRO A 102 28.50 -15.01 29.06
C PRO A 102 29.01 -14.76 30.49
N GLN A 103 30.13 -15.37 30.88
CA GLN A 103 30.66 -15.30 32.26
C GLN A 103 30.85 -13.85 32.76
N ILE A 104 31.08 -12.91 31.83
CA ILE A 104 31.12 -11.45 32.07
C ILE A 104 29.84 -10.88 32.73
N SER A 105 28.73 -11.61 32.75
CA SER A 105 27.51 -11.25 33.50
C SER A 105 27.70 -11.31 35.02
N GLN A 106 28.83 -11.84 35.50
CA GLN A 106 29.20 -11.85 36.91
C GLN A 106 30.34 -10.86 37.19
N PRO A 107 30.28 -10.06 38.28
CA PRO A 107 31.35 -9.13 38.64
C PRO A 107 32.68 -9.83 38.98
N SER A 108 32.61 -11.10 39.40
CA SER A 108 33.78 -11.91 39.80
C SER A 108 34.43 -12.69 38.65
N ALA A 109 33.97 -12.49 37.41
CA ALA A 109 34.53 -13.21 36.26
C ALA A 109 36.01 -12.83 36.02
N ALA A 110 36.85 -13.84 35.78
CA ALA A 110 38.30 -13.64 35.61
C ALA A 110 38.63 -12.82 34.34
N GLU A 111 37.73 -12.84 33.36
CA GLU A 111 37.81 -12.08 32.12
C GLU A 111 37.96 -10.58 32.37
N TRP A 112 37.33 -10.05 33.43
CA TRP A 112 37.44 -8.63 33.77
C TRP A 112 38.85 -8.22 34.18
N GLU A 113 39.67 -9.12 34.73
CA GLU A 113 41.03 -8.77 35.20
C GLU A 113 41.98 -8.42 34.04
N MET A 114 41.67 -8.91 32.83
CA MET A 114 42.47 -8.66 31.62
C MET A 114 42.07 -7.37 30.88
N LEU A 115 40.94 -6.74 31.22
CA LEU A 115 40.41 -5.61 30.48
C LEU A 115 40.96 -4.28 30.98
N GLN A 116 41.35 -3.42 30.04
CA GLN A 116 41.78 -2.06 30.33
C GLN A 116 40.59 -1.14 30.68
N LEU A 117 40.90 -0.08 31.42
CA LEU A 117 39.91 0.91 31.85
C LEU A 117 39.49 1.82 30.70
N GLU A 118 38.19 2.05 30.60
CA GLU A 118 37.53 2.87 29.58
C GLU A 118 37.81 2.41 28.13
N THR A 119 38.14 1.13 27.96
CA THR A 119 38.42 0.53 26.66
C THR A 119 37.22 -0.32 26.21
N LEU A 120 36.85 -0.20 24.93
CA LEU A 120 35.72 -0.90 24.33
C LEU A 120 36.15 -2.28 23.82
N TYR A 121 35.64 -3.34 24.45
CA TYR A 121 35.86 -4.70 24.00
C TYR A 121 34.60 -5.28 23.35
N VAL A 122 34.78 -6.01 22.25
CA VAL A 122 33.73 -6.82 21.62
C VAL A 122 34.09 -8.30 21.71
N THR A 123 33.10 -9.17 21.90
CA THR A 123 33.36 -10.62 21.86
C THR A 123 33.59 -11.11 20.42
N ARG A 124 34.27 -12.26 20.28
CA ARG A 124 34.50 -12.93 18.99
C ARG A 124 33.23 -13.09 18.16
N THR A 125 32.13 -13.45 18.79
CA THR A 125 30.84 -13.67 18.12
C THR A 125 30.31 -12.39 17.49
N LEU A 126 30.34 -11.28 18.26
CA LEU A 126 29.93 -9.98 17.76
C LEU A 126 30.87 -9.47 16.66
N MET A 127 32.19 -9.58 16.84
CA MET A 127 33.18 -9.15 15.85
C MET A 127 32.97 -9.82 14.48
N ARG A 128 32.72 -11.14 14.46
CA ARG A 128 32.47 -11.89 13.22
C ARG A 128 31.23 -11.41 12.45
N GLN A 129 30.20 -11.00 13.18
CA GLN A 129 28.95 -10.52 12.59
C GLN A 129 28.93 -8.99 12.41
N TRP A 130 29.96 -8.28 12.86
CA TRP A 130 30.02 -6.83 12.87
C TRP A 130 29.79 -6.19 11.50
N PRO A 131 30.42 -6.66 10.39
CA PRO A 131 30.21 -6.05 9.07
C PRO A 131 28.75 -6.15 8.59
N GLU A 132 28.07 -7.26 8.90
CA GLU A 132 26.67 -7.46 8.53
C GLU A 132 25.75 -6.60 9.42
N LEU A 133 26.01 -6.59 10.73
CA LEU A 133 25.21 -5.83 11.69
C LEU A 133 25.37 -4.32 11.53
N MET A 134 26.52 -3.84 11.03
CA MET A 134 26.77 -2.42 10.82
C MET A 134 26.53 -1.95 9.38
N ALA A 135 26.09 -2.83 8.49
CA ALA A 135 25.86 -2.50 7.09
C ALA A 135 24.91 -1.30 6.91
N GLY A 136 25.35 -0.29 6.17
CA GLY A 136 24.56 0.91 5.88
C GLY A 136 24.49 1.93 7.01
N ARG A 137 25.24 1.75 8.11
CA ARG A 137 25.40 2.76 9.16
C ARG A 137 26.65 3.60 8.92
N ASP A 138 26.53 4.89 9.21
CA ASP A 138 27.66 5.80 9.18
C ASP A 138 28.46 5.66 10.49
N LEU A 139 29.58 4.96 10.40
CA LEU A 139 30.52 4.77 11.50
C LEU A 139 31.85 5.38 11.12
N PRO A 140 32.55 6.00 12.08
CA PRO A 140 33.94 6.34 11.88
C PRO A 140 34.77 5.09 11.56
N GLU A 141 35.87 5.29 10.84
CA GLU A 141 36.84 4.24 10.55
C GLU A 141 37.33 3.62 11.87
N HIS A 142 37.29 2.29 11.94
CA HIS A 142 37.63 1.52 13.12
C HIS A 142 38.27 0.18 12.77
N SER A 143 39.07 -0.34 13.69
CA SER A 143 39.71 -1.65 13.61
C SER A 143 39.45 -2.47 14.88
N PHE A 144 39.70 -3.76 14.79
CA PHE A 144 39.65 -4.69 15.91
C PHE A 144 41.04 -5.29 16.12
N GLU A 145 41.57 -5.16 17.33
CA GLU A 145 42.82 -5.80 17.75
C GLU A 145 42.51 -6.97 18.69
N ASP A 146 43.09 -8.14 18.43
CA ASP A 146 42.90 -9.33 19.27
C ASP A 146 43.78 -9.21 20.52
N GLU A 147 43.12 -9.13 21.69
CA GLU A 147 43.78 -9.03 23.00
C GLU A 147 43.85 -10.40 23.69
N GLY A 148 43.43 -11.46 23.01
CA GLY A 148 43.36 -12.82 23.54
C GLY A 148 42.04 -13.12 24.25
N SER A 149 41.89 -14.38 24.69
CA SER A 149 40.73 -14.86 25.46
C SER A 149 39.35 -14.65 24.82
N GLY A 150 39.30 -14.34 23.51
CA GLY A 150 38.05 -14.14 22.77
C GLY A 150 37.51 -12.71 22.78
N PHE A 151 38.27 -11.73 23.29
CA PHE A 151 37.93 -10.30 23.28
C PHE A 151 38.77 -9.54 22.27
N PHE A 152 38.12 -8.60 21.58
CA PHE A 152 38.75 -7.74 20.58
C PHE A 152 38.57 -6.29 21.00
N HIS A 153 39.67 -5.56 21.12
CA HIS A 153 39.66 -4.13 21.39
C HIS A 153 39.22 -3.38 20.13
N MET A 154 38.15 -2.59 20.24
CA MET A 154 37.65 -1.74 19.17
C MET A 154 38.32 -0.37 19.21
N ILE A 155 39.08 -0.03 18.15
CA ILE A 155 39.83 1.21 18.05
C ILE A 155 39.20 2.10 16.98
N PHE A 156 38.89 3.35 17.32
CA PHE A 156 38.46 4.37 16.36
C PHE A 156 39.64 5.23 15.91
N ALA A 157 39.60 5.70 14.67
CA ALA A 157 40.51 6.74 14.21
C ALA A 157 40.43 7.99 15.10
N ALA A 158 41.57 8.61 15.41
CA ALA A 158 41.64 9.75 16.33
C ALA A 158 40.73 10.91 15.90
N GLY A 159 39.89 11.41 16.82
CA GLY A 159 38.93 12.50 16.55
C GLY A 159 37.57 12.05 15.99
N ALA A 160 37.36 10.75 15.80
CA ALA A 160 36.07 10.18 15.46
C ALA A 160 34.98 10.54 16.50
N THR A 161 33.88 11.14 16.04
CA THR A 161 32.68 11.32 16.88
C THR A 161 31.52 10.53 16.29
N ILE A 162 30.96 9.62 17.07
CA ILE A 162 29.74 8.92 16.70
C ILE A 162 28.57 9.78 17.19
N ARG A 163 27.79 10.32 16.27
CA ARG A 163 26.58 11.08 16.61
C ARG A 163 25.35 10.23 16.33
N GLN A 164 24.47 10.08 17.32
CA GLN A 164 23.15 9.55 17.06
C GLN A 164 22.36 10.58 16.25
N VAL A 165 21.90 10.18 15.06
CA VAL A 165 20.95 11.00 14.30
C VAL A 165 19.62 10.93 15.03
N GLU A 166 19.15 12.03 15.61
CA GLU A 166 17.81 12.11 16.17
C GLU A 166 16.84 12.64 15.13
N LEU A 167 15.85 11.84 14.73
CA LEU A 167 14.77 12.28 13.84
C LEU A 167 13.95 13.40 14.48
N PHE A 168 13.81 13.39 15.81
CA PHE A 168 12.92 14.30 16.53
C PHE A 168 13.44 14.70 17.93
N PRO A 169 14.48 15.55 18.00
CA PRO A 169 15.16 15.93 19.25
C PRO A 169 14.33 16.80 20.21
N TYR A 170 13.30 17.49 19.70
CA TYR A 170 12.60 18.55 20.45
C TYR A 170 11.34 18.08 21.19
N ARG A 171 11.12 16.76 21.31
CA ARG A 171 9.96 16.14 21.97
C ARG A 171 9.71 16.63 23.40
N SER A 172 10.76 17.05 24.12
CA SER A 172 10.65 17.51 25.52
C SER A 172 10.07 18.91 25.67
N LEU A 173 10.02 19.75 24.63
CA LEU A 173 9.61 21.15 24.75
C LEU A 173 8.22 21.40 25.37
N PRO A 174 7.15 20.65 25.03
CA PRO A 174 5.81 20.91 25.57
C PRO A 174 5.67 20.63 27.07
N VAL A 175 6.59 19.86 27.65
CA VAL A 175 6.58 19.44 29.05
C VAL A 175 7.60 20.19 29.93
N ARG A 176 8.25 21.24 29.41
CA ARG A 176 9.20 22.10 30.17
C ARG A 176 8.54 23.23 30.97
N GLY A 177 7.22 23.31 30.98
CA GLY A 177 6.49 24.28 31.79
C GLY A 177 6.48 23.94 33.29
N LYS A 178 5.93 24.85 34.10
CA LYS A 178 5.92 24.76 35.57
C LYS A 178 4.65 24.14 36.16
N GLU A 179 3.60 24.02 35.36
CA GLU A 179 2.31 23.47 35.80
C GLU A 179 2.35 21.94 35.83
N LYS A 180 1.37 21.34 36.51
CA LYS A 180 1.14 19.90 36.39
C LYS A 180 0.75 19.53 34.95
N GLU A 181 0.98 18.28 34.58
CA GLU A 181 0.59 17.75 33.27
C GLU A 181 -0.92 18.02 33.03
N CYS A 182 -1.23 18.74 31.96
CA CYS A 182 -2.60 19.05 31.60
C CYS A 182 -3.38 17.77 31.25
N PHE A 183 -4.54 17.57 31.89
CA PHE A 183 -5.42 16.44 31.59
C PHE A 183 -5.83 16.40 30.12
N TYR A 184 -6.05 17.54 29.47
CA TYR A 184 -6.52 17.57 28.08
C TYR A 184 -5.45 17.26 27.04
N CYS A 185 -4.24 17.80 27.19
CA CYS A 185 -3.24 17.75 26.12
C CYS A 185 -1.87 17.21 26.53
N GLY A 186 -1.57 17.13 27.83
CA GLY A 186 -0.27 16.68 28.32
C GLY A 186 0.80 17.77 28.46
N MET A 187 0.53 19.02 28.06
CA MET A 187 1.48 20.13 28.27
C MET A 187 1.56 20.53 29.73
N THR A 188 2.69 21.08 30.16
CA THR A 188 2.91 21.62 31.52
C THR A 188 2.98 23.15 31.54
N SER A 189 2.56 23.81 30.46
CA SER A 189 2.60 25.29 30.34
C SER A 189 1.29 25.99 30.70
N HIS A 190 0.21 25.24 30.97
CA HIS A 190 -1.09 25.80 31.31
C HIS A 190 -1.92 24.84 32.18
N LEU A 191 -2.86 25.41 32.94
CA LEU A 191 -3.91 24.65 33.63
C LEU A 191 -5.00 24.18 32.65
N PRO A 192 -5.75 23.09 32.94
CA PRO A 192 -6.82 22.58 32.06
C PRO A 192 -7.82 23.64 31.58
N ALA A 193 -8.17 24.61 32.45
CA ALA A 193 -9.07 25.71 32.11
C ALA A 193 -8.61 26.55 30.91
N GLY A 194 -7.30 26.73 30.76
CA GLY A 194 -6.65 27.50 29.70
C GLY A 194 -6.20 26.66 28.51
N CYS A 195 -6.63 25.40 28.39
CA CYS A 195 -6.13 24.51 27.36
C CYS A 195 -6.54 24.96 25.94
N PRO A 196 -5.60 25.03 24.97
CA PRO A 196 -5.86 25.35 23.57
C PRO A 196 -6.95 24.49 22.93
N SER A 197 -6.96 23.21 23.29
CA SER A 197 -7.81 22.19 22.65
C SER A 197 -9.31 22.44 22.84
N LYS A 198 -9.70 23.27 23.81
CA LYS A 198 -11.10 23.64 24.06
C LYS A 198 -11.74 24.31 22.84
N PHE A 199 -10.98 25.04 22.05
CA PHE A 199 -11.49 25.77 20.89
C PHE A 199 -11.40 24.97 19.57
N LEU A 200 -10.90 23.73 19.63
CA LEU A 200 -10.81 22.85 18.47
C LEU A 200 -12.07 22.00 18.30
N THR A 201 -12.25 21.45 17.11
CA THR A 201 -13.30 20.47 16.80
C THR A 201 -12.66 19.17 16.29
N MET A 202 -13.45 18.09 16.19
CA MET A 202 -12.96 16.85 15.57
C MET A 202 -12.79 16.95 14.05
N GLN A 203 -13.28 18.02 13.40
CA GLN A 203 -13.04 18.28 11.97
C GLN A 203 -11.66 18.89 11.71
N THR A 204 -11.04 19.44 12.75
CA THR A 204 -9.73 20.10 12.70
C THR A 204 -8.66 19.19 13.30
N ARG A 205 -8.43 18.03 12.66
CA ARG A 205 -7.32 17.13 12.98
C ARG A 205 -6.09 17.49 12.13
N GLY A 206 -4.92 17.36 12.77
CA GLY A 206 -3.60 17.51 12.22
C GLY A 206 -2.79 16.22 12.17
N LEU A 207 -3.05 15.24 13.06
CA LEU A 207 -2.29 13.97 13.07
C LEU A 207 -2.44 13.16 11.77
N ASP A 208 -3.59 13.28 11.10
CA ASP A 208 -3.89 12.73 9.78
C ASP A 208 -3.06 13.36 8.63
N LYS A 209 -2.41 14.49 8.88
CA LYS A 209 -1.68 15.28 7.88
C LYS A 209 -0.21 15.52 8.23
N ILE A 210 0.16 15.41 9.50
CA ILE A 210 1.50 15.75 9.98
C ILE A 210 2.59 14.90 9.31
N GLY A 211 2.28 13.66 8.95
CA GLY A 211 3.21 12.76 8.29
C GLY A 211 3.56 13.16 6.84
N TYR A 212 2.91 14.16 6.26
CA TYR A 212 3.30 14.75 4.97
C TYR A 212 4.40 15.83 5.10
N LEU A 213 4.75 16.26 6.33
CA LEU A 213 5.90 17.13 6.53
C LEU A 213 7.19 16.29 6.61
N PRO A 214 8.27 16.67 5.91
CA PRO A 214 9.58 16.07 6.10
C PRO A 214 10.05 16.19 7.55
N PHE A 215 10.75 15.18 8.09
CA PHE A 215 11.16 15.18 9.50
C PHE A 215 12.01 16.39 9.90
N ALA A 216 12.90 16.86 9.02
CA ALA A 216 13.71 18.04 9.26
C ALA A 216 12.85 19.30 9.46
N GLU A 217 11.83 19.48 8.62
CA GLU A 217 10.89 20.60 8.71
C GLU A 217 9.97 20.47 9.92
N LEU A 218 9.45 19.26 10.18
CA LEU A 218 8.63 18.96 11.35
C LEU A 218 9.39 19.28 12.65
N SER A 219 10.64 18.82 12.76
CA SER A 219 11.53 19.06 13.89
C SER A 219 11.82 20.55 14.09
N ALA A 220 12.18 21.27 13.02
CA ALA A 220 12.42 22.70 13.06
C ALA A 220 11.17 23.49 13.48
N THR A 221 10.01 23.14 12.93
CA THR A 221 8.74 23.79 13.27
C THR A 221 8.36 23.53 14.73
N TYR A 222 8.55 22.31 15.22
CA TYR A 222 8.31 21.98 16.62
C TYR A 222 9.20 22.78 17.58
N LYS A 223 10.48 22.94 17.23
CA LYS A 223 11.42 23.79 17.98
C LYS A 223 10.95 25.24 18.10
N ASN A 224 10.33 25.76 17.03
CA ASN A 224 9.89 27.15 16.97
C ASN A 224 8.56 27.38 17.71
N VAL A 225 7.61 26.44 17.58
CA VAL A 225 6.23 26.61 18.09
C VAL A 225 6.12 26.43 19.61
N PHE A 226 6.75 25.42 20.18
CA PHE A 226 6.49 25.06 21.58
C PHE A 226 7.09 25.99 22.65
N PRO A 227 8.19 26.72 22.39
CA PRO A 227 8.63 27.78 23.30
C PRO A 227 7.63 28.93 23.43
N ASP A 228 6.95 29.31 22.34
CA ASP A 228 5.88 30.32 22.33
C ASP A 228 4.81 29.99 21.27
N TYR A 229 3.70 29.41 21.74
CA TYR A 229 2.55 29.04 20.89
C TYR A 229 1.42 30.08 20.91
N SER A 230 1.68 31.31 21.36
CA SER A 230 0.67 32.36 21.49
C SER A 230 0.04 32.76 20.15
N ALA A 231 0.80 32.74 19.06
CA ALA A 231 0.30 32.98 17.70
C ALA A 231 -0.70 31.89 17.26
N CYS A 232 -0.38 30.62 17.53
CA CYS A 232 -1.28 29.50 17.26
C CYS A 232 -2.57 29.61 18.08
N MET A 233 -2.46 30.00 19.36
CA MET A 233 -3.62 30.23 20.23
C MET A 233 -4.57 31.29 19.69
N LYS A 234 -4.04 32.43 19.22
CA LYS A 234 -4.86 33.50 18.63
C LYS A 234 -5.61 32.99 17.39
N LYS A 235 -4.95 32.23 16.52
CA LYS A 235 -5.57 31.63 15.32
C LYS A 235 -6.68 30.64 15.70
N ILE A 236 -6.42 29.78 16.69
CA ILE A 236 -7.39 28.81 17.20
C ILE A 236 -8.61 29.50 17.82
N ALA A 237 -8.40 30.49 18.68
CA ALA A 237 -9.46 31.23 19.35
C ALA A 237 -10.35 32.02 18.37
N ALA A 238 -9.78 32.49 17.25
CA ALA A 238 -10.53 33.17 16.19
C ALA A 238 -11.42 32.23 15.35
N GLY A 239 -11.30 30.92 15.54
CA GLY A 239 -12.03 29.89 14.79
C GLY A 239 -11.31 29.46 13.53
N LEU A 240 -11.08 28.15 13.41
CA LEU A 240 -10.35 27.56 12.29
C LEU A 240 -11.29 27.03 11.21
N LYS A 241 -10.96 27.33 9.95
CA LYS A 241 -11.52 26.64 8.78
C LYS A 241 -10.63 25.42 8.47
N PRO A 242 -11.19 24.23 8.12
CA PRO A 242 -10.39 23.03 7.86
C PRO A 242 -9.25 23.21 6.84
N GLY A 243 -9.43 24.08 5.85
CA GLY A 243 -8.41 24.38 4.83
C GLY A 243 -7.23 25.22 5.31
N GLN A 244 -7.33 25.92 6.45
CA GLN A 244 -6.23 26.74 7.00
C GLN A 244 -5.09 25.88 7.54
N ILE A 245 -5.42 24.73 8.16
CA ILE A 245 -4.44 23.81 8.74
C ILE A 245 -3.44 23.31 7.68
N ARG A 246 -3.90 23.13 6.43
CA ARG A 246 -3.04 22.63 5.34
C ARG A 246 -2.01 23.66 4.84
N LYS A 247 -2.20 24.94 5.13
CA LYS A 247 -1.37 26.03 4.60
C LYS A 247 -0.41 26.60 5.64
N ASP A 248 -0.53 26.18 6.90
CA ASP A 248 0.15 26.76 8.04
C ASP A 248 0.80 25.63 8.85
N ASN A 249 2.10 25.41 8.60
CA ASN A 249 2.83 24.28 9.17
C ASN A 249 2.96 24.42 10.70
N GLU A 250 3.11 25.63 11.24
CA GLU A 250 3.13 25.86 12.69
C GLU A 250 1.82 25.43 13.32
N LEU A 251 0.70 25.85 12.73
CA LEU A 251 -0.63 25.48 13.20
C LEU A 251 -0.88 23.98 13.06
N LEU A 252 -0.46 23.37 11.96
CA LEU A 252 -0.55 21.92 11.74
C LEU A 252 0.20 21.13 12.82
N VAL A 253 1.47 21.49 13.09
CA VAL A 253 2.29 20.85 14.12
C VAL A 253 1.66 21.00 15.49
N PHE A 254 1.19 22.20 15.83
CA PHE A 254 0.55 22.47 17.11
C PHE A 254 -0.73 21.65 17.30
N ILE A 255 -1.61 21.61 16.29
CA ILE A 255 -2.85 20.82 16.35
C ILE A 255 -2.55 19.32 16.38
N ALA A 256 -1.58 18.83 15.60
CA ALA A 256 -1.19 17.42 15.61
C ALA A 256 -0.70 16.97 16.99
N TYR A 257 0.03 17.83 17.71
CA TYR A 257 0.38 17.55 19.10
C TYR A 257 -0.84 17.49 20.02
N LEU A 258 -1.80 18.42 19.87
CA LEU A 258 -3.05 18.37 20.64
C LEU A 258 -3.87 17.13 20.30
N ASP A 259 -3.74 16.57 19.10
CA ASP A 259 -4.42 15.34 18.69
C ASP A 259 -3.93 14.07 19.41
N LEU A 260 -2.70 14.07 19.94
CA LEU A 260 -2.15 12.93 20.69
C LEU A 260 -3.07 12.48 21.83
N ASN A 261 -3.69 13.46 22.48
CA ASN A 261 -4.57 13.27 23.63
C ASN A 261 -6.03 13.66 23.30
N ALA A 262 -6.43 13.64 22.02
CA ALA A 262 -7.75 14.10 21.57
C ALA A 262 -8.91 13.47 22.36
N ILE A 263 -8.82 12.17 22.67
CA ILE A 263 -9.85 11.43 23.40
C ILE A 263 -10.19 12.06 24.76
N TYR A 264 -9.22 12.72 25.40
CA TYR A 264 -9.40 13.32 26.73
C TYR A 264 -10.02 14.71 26.68
N GLN A 265 -10.21 15.27 25.49
CA GLN A 265 -10.55 16.69 25.28
C GLN A 265 -12.05 16.90 25.12
N LEU A 266 -12.48 18.13 25.43
CA LEU A 266 -13.87 18.55 25.28
C LEU A 266 -14.41 18.33 23.85
N ARG A 267 -13.57 18.54 22.83
CA ARG A 267 -13.94 18.28 21.42
C ARG A 267 -14.31 16.84 21.13
N PHE A 268 -13.66 15.89 21.80
CA PHE A 268 -13.97 14.48 21.63
C PHE A 268 -15.25 14.11 22.37
N LEU A 269 -15.46 14.65 23.60
CA LEU A 269 -16.73 14.51 24.32
C LEU A 269 -17.91 14.98 23.48
N GLN A 270 -17.79 16.14 22.82
CA GLN A 270 -18.83 16.64 21.92
C GLN A 270 -19.06 15.66 20.76
N HIS A 271 -17.99 15.19 20.12
CA HIS A 271 -18.08 14.26 18.99
C HIS A 271 -18.73 12.92 19.37
N ILE A 272 -18.29 12.27 20.45
CA ILE A 272 -18.84 10.98 20.89
C ILE A 272 -20.30 11.10 21.36
N ALA A 273 -20.65 12.21 22.01
CA ALA A 273 -22.00 12.47 22.51
C ALA A 273 -23.02 12.60 21.37
N PHE A 274 -22.63 13.23 20.26
CA PHE A 274 -23.51 13.44 19.10
C PHE A 274 -23.30 12.42 17.98
N SER A 275 -22.39 11.46 18.15
CA SER A 275 -22.26 10.34 17.22
C SER A 275 -23.45 9.38 17.34
N PRO A 276 -24.05 8.96 16.21
CA PRO A 276 -25.18 8.05 16.17
C PRO A 276 -24.81 6.60 16.51
N SER A 277 -23.53 6.25 16.34
CA SER A 277 -23.04 4.90 16.63
C SER A 277 -23.06 4.62 18.13
N SER A 278 -23.53 3.44 18.52
CA SER A 278 -23.38 2.89 19.89
C SER A 278 -22.05 2.16 20.11
N LYS A 279 -21.33 1.87 19.01
CA LYS A 279 -20.04 1.18 18.98
C LYS A 279 -18.89 2.16 18.76
N TRP A 280 -17.72 1.85 19.35
CA TRP A 280 -16.53 2.70 19.24
C TRP A 280 -16.01 2.83 17.80
N ASN A 281 -15.89 1.73 17.07
CA ASN A 281 -15.38 1.73 15.70
C ASN A 281 -16.34 2.38 14.67
N GLY A 282 -17.54 2.80 15.10
CA GLY A 282 -18.51 3.49 14.26
C GLY A 282 -18.55 5.00 14.46
N LEU A 283 -17.66 5.58 15.28
CA LEU A 283 -17.71 7.01 15.62
C LEU A 283 -17.49 7.93 14.42
N ASP A 284 -16.73 7.49 13.41
CA ASP A 284 -16.43 8.25 12.20
C ASP A 284 -17.55 8.22 11.14
N LYS A 285 -18.65 7.48 11.38
CA LYS A 285 -19.77 7.40 10.43
C LYS A 285 -20.56 8.72 10.42
N ALA A 286 -20.58 9.38 9.26
CA ALA A 286 -21.23 10.67 9.03
C ALA A 286 -22.76 10.57 8.86
N ASP A 287 -23.43 9.70 9.61
CA ASP A 287 -24.89 9.65 9.57
C ASP A 287 -25.44 10.90 10.26
N LYS A 288 -26.08 11.76 9.47
CA LYS A 288 -26.72 13.00 9.92
C LYS A 288 -27.92 12.65 10.79
N ILE A 289 -27.74 12.57 12.10
CA ILE A 289 -28.86 12.61 13.04
C ILE A 289 -29.08 14.05 13.50
N THR A 290 -30.34 14.48 13.51
CA THR A 290 -30.81 15.72 14.15
C THR A 290 -30.37 15.77 15.61
N ILE A 291 -29.68 16.84 15.99
CA ILE A 291 -29.14 17.05 17.35
C ILE A 291 -30.29 17.11 18.36
N ASP A 292 -30.61 15.98 19.00
CA ASP A 292 -31.73 15.89 19.95
C ASP A 292 -31.37 16.28 21.39
N SER A 293 -30.26 16.99 21.61
CA SER A 293 -29.90 17.50 22.95
C SER A 293 -29.27 18.89 22.90
N ARG A 294 -30.14 19.90 22.78
CA ARG A 294 -29.78 21.33 22.82
C ARG A 294 -29.14 21.73 24.15
N ASN A 295 -29.59 21.15 25.26
CA ASN A 295 -29.04 21.43 26.59
C ASN A 295 -27.61 20.90 26.73
N LEU A 296 -27.33 19.66 26.33
CA LEU A 296 -25.96 19.15 26.37
C LEU A 296 -25.03 20.01 25.53
N HIS A 297 -25.43 20.37 24.31
CA HIS A 297 -24.63 21.23 23.44
C HIS A 297 -24.34 22.57 24.10
N MET A 298 -25.36 23.24 24.64
CA MET A 298 -25.23 24.53 25.31
C MET A 298 -24.37 24.45 26.57
N GLY A 299 -24.52 23.41 27.38
CA GLY A 299 -23.71 23.19 28.58
C GLY A 299 -22.23 22.97 28.26
N LEU A 300 -21.92 22.16 27.23
CA LEU A 300 -20.56 21.95 26.76
C LEU A 300 -19.96 23.23 26.14
N ASP A 301 -20.76 24.04 25.45
CA ASP A 301 -20.32 25.35 24.95
C ASP A 301 -20.04 26.34 26.09
N CYS A 302 -20.88 26.38 27.13
CA CYS A 302 -20.61 27.18 28.33
C CYS A 302 -19.29 26.76 28.98
N LEU A 303 -19.03 25.45 29.11
CA LEU A 303 -17.77 24.93 29.63
C LEU A 303 -16.57 25.34 28.74
N ARG A 304 -16.73 25.25 27.42
CA ARG A 304 -15.72 25.64 26.43
C ARG A 304 -15.26 27.07 26.62
N VAL A 305 -16.18 28.00 26.87
CA VAL A 305 -15.87 29.44 27.07
C VAL A 305 -15.64 29.82 28.54
N GLY A 306 -15.60 28.86 29.47
CA GLY A 306 -15.32 29.11 30.89
C GLY A 306 -16.51 29.65 31.70
N GLN A 307 -17.74 29.56 31.20
CA GLN A 307 -18.96 29.91 31.94
C GLN A 307 -19.38 28.75 32.86
N TYR A 308 -18.59 28.49 33.90
CA TYR A 308 -18.72 27.29 34.74
C TYR A 308 -20.04 27.15 35.49
N GLU A 309 -20.63 28.24 35.97
CA GLU A 309 -21.89 28.23 36.70
C GLU A 309 -23.06 27.81 35.80
N LYS A 310 -23.17 28.46 34.62
CA LYS A 310 -24.17 28.12 33.61
C LYS A 310 -23.97 26.70 33.08
N ALA A 311 -22.72 26.31 32.85
CA ALA A 311 -22.40 24.95 32.43
C ALA A 311 -22.89 23.91 33.45
N GLU A 312 -22.64 24.15 34.75
CA GLU A 312 -23.13 23.27 35.82
C GLU A 312 -24.66 23.18 35.84
N GLU A 313 -25.36 24.32 35.82
CA GLU A 313 -26.82 24.36 35.86
C GLU A 313 -27.44 23.54 34.71
N ILE A 314 -26.98 23.79 33.48
CA ILE A 314 -27.50 23.15 32.27
C ILE A 314 -27.16 21.65 32.24
N LEU A 315 -25.92 21.27 32.59
CA LEU A 315 -25.48 19.87 32.58
C LEU A 315 -26.14 19.07 33.72
N LEU A 316 -26.36 19.66 34.90
CA LEU A 316 -27.13 19.03 35.96
C LEU A 316 -28.58 18.80 35.54
N ALA A 317 -29.21 19.77 34.88
CA ALA A 317 -30.56 19.61 34.33
C ALA A 317 -30.61 18.49 33.28
N GLU A 318 -29.65 18.46 32.35
CA GLU A 318 -29.55 17.42 31.32
C GLU A 318 -29.34 16.03 31.93
N SER A 319 -28.54 15.91 33.00
CA SER A 319 -28.29 14.64 33.68
C SER A 319 -29.53 14.01 34.33
N LYS A 320 -30.55 14.81 34.62
CA LYS A 320 -31.80 14.38 35.27
C LYS A 320 -32.96 14.22 34.28
N ARG A 321 -32.78 14.64 33.03
CA ARG A 321 -33.83 14.63 32.00
C ARG A 321 -34.05 13.21 31.48
N ARG A 322 -35.32 12.79 31.37
CA ARG A 322 -35.71 11.44 30.92
C ARG A 322 -35.22 11.08 29.52
N GLU A 323 -35.28 12.03 28.59
CA GLU A 323 -34.78 11.90 27.21
C GLU A 323 -33.41 12.56 27.03
N GLY A 324 -32.75 12.92 28.13
CA GLY A 324 -31.44 13.54 28.10
C GLY A 324 -30.33 12.54 27.82
N LYS A 325 -29.10 13.07 27.77
CA LYS A 325 -27.86 12.30 27.63
C LYS A 325 -27.07 12.29 28.94
N PRO A 326 -27.52 11.54 29.97
CA PRO A 326 -27.00 11.70 31.33
C PRO A 326 -25.54 11.32 31.49
N PHE A 327 -25.07 10.29 30.77
CA PHE A 327 -23.66 9.90 30.78
C PHE A 327 -22.74 11.04 30.36
N PHE A 328 -23.00 11.64 29.19
CA PHE A 328 -22.19 12.74 28.67
C PHE A 328 -22.32 14.02 29.50
N ALA A 329 -23.48 14.28 30.08
CA ALA A 329 -23.67 15.39 31.01
C ALA A 329 -22.82 15.24 32.28
N LEU A 330 -22.75 14.03 32.87
CA LEU A 330 -21.88 13.74 34.02
C LEU A 330 -20.39 13.88 33.66
N VAL A 331 -19.97 13.42 32.48
CA VAL A 331 -18.58 13.65 32.01
C VAL A 331 -18.30 15.14 31.83
N GLY A 332 -19.25 15.92 31.32
CA GLY A 332 -19.13 17.38 31.25
C GLY A 332 -18.98 18.03 32.63
N LEU A 333 -19.71 17.56 33.64
CA LEU A 333 -19.57 18.01 35.03
C LEU A 333 -18.20 17.62 35.62
N ALA A 334 -17.68 16.44 35.27
CA ALA A 334 -16.32 16.04 35.66
C ALA A 334 -15.25 16.96 35.06
N PHE A 335 -15.37 17.32 33.77
CA PHE A 335 -14.47 18.28 33.11
C PHE A 335 -14.58 19.69 33.70
N ARG A 336 -15.78 20.11 34.10
CA ARG A 336 -15.95 21.37 34.83
C ARG A 336 -15.25 21.33 36.19
N ALA A 337 -15.37 20.24 36.94
CA ALA A 337 -14.67 20.05 38.21
C ALA A 337 -13.14 20.05 38.03
N LEU A 338 -12.63 19.36 37.00
CA LEU A 338 -11.23 19.37 36.58
C LEU A 338 -10.71 20.78 36.33
N GLU A 339 -11.42 21.58 35.54
CA GLU A 339 -10.98 22.94 35.20
C GLU A 339 -10.95 23.89 36.40
N GLN A 340 -11.68 23.56 37.47
CA GLN A 340 -11.68 24.29 38.74
C GLN A 340 -10.75 23.69 39.80
N GLY A 341 -9.95 22.68 39.46
CA GLY A 341 -9.04 22.01 40.39
C GLY A 341 -9.73 21.21 41.49
N ARG A 342 -10.97 20.77 41.26
CA ARG A 342 -11.78 20.00 42.22
C ARG A 342 -11.72 18.51 41.93
N ASP A 343 -10.58 17.90 42.24
CA ASP A 343 -10.28 16.50 41.91
C ASP A 343 -11.26 15.50 42.55
N LYS A 344 -11.73 15.77 43.78
CA LYS A 344 -12.73 14.93 44.46
C LYS A 344 -14.07 14.92 43.73
N ASP A 345 -14.51 16.09 43.26
CA ASP A 345 -15.76 16.22 42.51
C ASP A 345 -15.63 15.57 41.13
N MET A 346 -14.48 15.73 40.48
CA MET A 346 -14.17 15.04 39.22
C MET A 346 -14.26 13.52 39.39
N ALA A 347 -13.61 12.95 40.40
CA ALA A 347 -13.68 11.53 40.70
C ALA A 347 -15.13 11.08 40.95
N HIS A 348 -15.90 11.83 41.74
CA HIS A 348 -17.30 11.55 42.01
C HIS A 348 -18.14 11.48 40.73
N TYR A 349 -18.00 12.46 39.83
CA TYR A 349 -18.76 12.48 38.58
C TYR A 349 -18.33 11.39 37.60
N LEU A 350 -17.03 11.07 37.51
CA LEU A 350 -16.55 9.97 36.66
C LEU A 350 -17.04 8.61 37.14
N GLU A 351 -17.00 8.33 38.45
CA GLU A 351 -17.53 7.06 38.99
C GLU A 351 -19.04 6.96 38.79
N ARG A 352 -19.78 8.07 38.92
CA ARG A 352 -21.22 8.09 38.58
C ARG A 352 -21.47 7.89 37.09
N ALA A 353 -20.63 8.44 36.21
CA ALA A 353 -20.74 8.20 34.77
C ALA A 353 -20.49 6.71 34.46
N LYS A 354 -19.51 6.09 35.13
CA LYS A 354 -19.20 4.66 34.99
C LYS A 354 -20.37 3.76 35.38
N THR A 355 -21.11 4.09 36.44
CA THR A 355 -22.25 3.26 36.87
C THR A 355 -23.44 3.31 35.92
N ILE A 356 -23.63 4.42 35.18
CA ILE A 356 -24.75 4.57 34.23
C ILE A 356 -24.36 4.32 32.77
N ALA A 357 -23.08 4.11 32.47
CA ALA A 357 -22.60 3.85 31.12
C ALA A 357 -23.24 2.57 30.57
N ALA A 358 -24.09 2.70 29.55
CA ALA A 358 -24.86 1.59 29.01
C ALA A 358 -24.27 1.09 27.71
N GLN A 359 -23.92 2.01 26.80
CA GLN A 359 -23.42 1.66 25.48
C GLN A 359 -21.95 1.22 25.53
N GLU A 360 -21.51 0.41 24.57
CA GLU A 360 -20.11 -0.01 24.44
C GLU A 360 -19.17 1.21 24.38
N LYS A 361 -19.49 2.21 23.53
CA LYS A 361 -18.69 3.43 23.43
C LYS A 361 -18.58 4.20 24.75
N GLU A 362 -19.65 4.23 25.55
CA GLU A 362 -19.69 4.95 26.83
C GLU A 362 -18.85 4.21 27.87
N ARG A 363 -19.05 2.89 27.98
CA ARG A 363 -18.30 2.02 28.89
C ARG A 363 -16.81 2.03 28.56
N PHE A 364 -16.43 2.04 27.29
CA PHE A 364 -15.04 2.13 26.89
C PHE A 364 -14.47 3.53 27.17
N TYR A 365 -15.20 4.58 26.79
CA TYR A 365 -14.74 5.97 26.97
C TYR A 365 -14.45 6.31 28.42
N ILE A 366 -15.34 5.93 29.34
CA ILE A 366 -15.16 6.24 30.76
C ILE A 366 -13.94 5.55 31.36
N GLN A 367 -13.60 4.34 30.90
CA GLN A 367 -12.39 3.64 31.35
C GLN A 367 -11.12 4.36 30.89
N LEU A 368 -11.10 4.89 29.66
CA LEU A 368 -9.99 5.72 29.20
C LEU A 368 -9.85 6.98 30.06
N LEU A 369 -10.95 7.70 30.31
CA LEU A 369 -10.94 8.90 31.17
C LEU A 369 -10.45 8.59 32.59
N LEU A 370 -10.96 7.53 33.22
CA LEU A 370 -10.55 7.10 34.55
C LEU A 370 -9.06 6.71 34.58
N SER A 371 -8.57 6.01 33.55
CA SER A 371 -7.15 5.65 33.48
C SER A 371 -6.24 6.87 33.49
N ARG A 372 -6.62 7.95 32.80
CA ARG A 372 -5.84 9.20 32.77
C ARG A 372 -6.00 9.98 34.06
N PHE A 373 -7.21 10.04 34.61
CA PHE A 373 -7.45 10.68 35.89
C PHE A 373 -6.60 10.06 36.99
N TYR A 374 -6.66 8.74 37.17
CA TYR A 374 -5.91 8.06 38.22
C TYR A 374 -4.39 8.13 38.00
N GLU A 375 -3.92 8.11 36.75
CA GLU A 375 -2.49 8.31 36.46
C GLU A 375 -2.00 9.71 36.90
N LEU A 376 -2.76 10.77 36.60
CA LEU A 376 -2.41 12.14 37.00
C LEU A 376 -2.54 12.37 38.52
N GLN A 377 -3.31 11.52 39.20
CA GLN A 377 -3.41 11.48 40.66
C GLN A 377 -2.37 10.55 41.30
N HIS A 378 -1.46 9.98 40.50
CA HIS A 378 -0.43 9.02 40.95
C HIS A 378 -0.98 7.72 41.58
N ASP A 379 -2.24 7.36 41.30
CA ASP A 379 -2.86 6.09 41.68
C ASP A 379 -2.67 5.06 40.56
N SER A 380 -1.46 4.49 40.48
CA SER A 380 -1.06 3.57 39.40
C SER A 380 -1.91 2.31 39.33
N TRP A 381 -2.35 1.80 40.49
CA TRP A 381 -3.18 0.59 40.56
C TRP A 381 -4.54 0.80 39.90
N LYS A 382 -5.26 1.87 40.24
CA LYS A 382 -6.56 2.16 39.61
C LYS A 382 -6.43 2.57 38.15
N ALA A 383 -5.33 3.23 37.78
CA ALA A 383 -5.03 3.55 36.39
C ALA A 383 -4.90 2.25 35.57
N LYS A 384 -4.10 1.28 36.06
CA LYS A 384 -3.93 -0.04 35.45
C LYS A 384 -5.23 -0.83 35.38
N GLU A 385 -6.02 -0.82 36.46
CA GLU A 385 -7.31 -1.49 36.50
C GLU A 385 -8.27 -0.92 35.43
N SER A 386 -8.31 0.41 35.29
CA SER A 386 -9.14 1.09 34.29
C SER A 386 -8.72 0.71 32.86
N ILE A 387 -7.41 0.63 32.58
CA ILE A 387 -6.89 0.17 31.28
C ILE A 387 -7.30 -1.30 31.02
N ALA A 388 -7.12 -2.18 32.00
CA ALA A 388 -7.51 -3.59 31.88
C ALA A 388 -9.03 -3.74 31.63
N ASN A 389 -9.85 -2.88 32.25
CA ASN A 389 -11.28 -2.86 32.01
C ASN A 389 -11.63 -2.31 30.62
N ALA A 390 -10.88 -1.34 30.08
CA ALA A 390 -11.02 -0.89 28.70
C ALA A 390 -10.69 -2.04 27.71
N GLU A 391 -9.60 -2.78 27.95
CA GLU A 391 -9.20 -3.93 27.11
C GLU A 391 -10.26 -5.05 27.11
N LYS A 392 -10.92 -5.30 28.24
CA LYS A 392 -12.02 -6.27 28.32
C LYS A 392 -13.22 -5.88 27.46
N ILE A 393 -13.43 -4.58 27.24
CA ILE A 393 -14.54 -4.07 26.42
C ILE A 393 -14.14 -4.10 24.95
N LEU A 394 -12.98 -3.56 24.61
CA LEU A 394 -12.42 -3.53 23.26
C LEU A 394 -10.91 -3.76 23.30
N PHE A 395 -10.52 -5.02 23.07
CA PHE A 395 -9.13 -5.43 23.12
C PHE A 395 -8.30 -4.81 21.98
N ASP A 396 -8.81 -4.84 20.76
CA ASP A 396 -8.07 -4.38 19.56
C ASP A 396 -8.17 -2.87 19.29
N ALA A 397 -8.77 -2.10 20.21
CA ALA A 397 -8.89 -0.65 20.03
C ALA A 397 -7.51 0.03 20.09
N PRO A 398 -7.08 0.75 19.02
CA PRO A 398 -5.77 1.37 18.96
C PRO A 398 -5.51 2.34 20.11
N GLU A 399 -6.53 3.10 20.53
CA GLU A 399 -6.43 4.06 21.63
C GLU A 399 -6.16 3.37 22.96
N CYS A 400 -6.75 2.20 23.19
CA CYS A 400 -6.51 1.42 24.41
C CYS A 400 -5.12 0.80 24.41
N GLN A 401 -4.71 0.22 23.28
CA GLN A 401 -3.38 -0.37 23.14
C GLN A 401 -2.28 0.68 23.31
N TYR A 402 -2.44 1.85 22.69
CA TYR A 402 -1.48 2.95 22.86
C TYR A 402 -1.48 3.51 24.28
N ARG A 403 -2.65 3.66 24.92
CA ARG A 403 -2.75 4.08 26.32
C ARG A 403 -2.05 3.11 27.28
N LYS A 404 -2.18 1.80 27.04
CA LYS A 404 -1.47 0.78 27.80
C LYS A 404 0.05 0.90 27.64
N MET A 405 0.53 1.21 26.44
CA MET A 405 1.95 1.47 26.22
C MET A 405 2.43 2.69 27.00
N GLN A 406 1.69 3.81 26.95
CA GLN A 406 2.01 5.01 27.75
C GLN A 406 2.11 4.70 29.25
N TYR A 407 1.16 3.93 29.79
CA TYR A 407 1.18 3.49 31.19
C TYR A 407 2.40 2.61 31.49
N ASN A 408 2.67 1.59 30.68
CA ASN A 408 3.79 0.69 30.91
C ASN A 408 5.13 1.45 30.85
N ILE A 409 5.27 2.41 29.94
CA ILE A 409 6.46 3.28 29.84
C ILE A 409 6.74 4.03 31.14
N ARG A 410 5.69 4.47 31.83
CA ARG A 410 5.81 5.22 33.09
C ARG A 410 6.04 4.31 34.30
N TYR A 411 5.51 3.10 34.31
CA TYR A 411 5.41 2.25 35.53
C TYR A 411 6.05 0.86 35.43
N GLY A 412 6.74 0.52 34.33
CA GLY A 412 7.45 -0.75 34.19
C GLY A 412 7.51 -1.24 32.75
N PHE A 413 8.28 -0.54 31.90
CA PHE A 413 8.44 -0.86 30.49
C PHE A 413 9.40 -2.03 30.30
N VAL A 414 8.95 -3.06 29.59
CA VAL A 414 9.76 -4.25 29.31
C VAL A 414 9.88 -4.50 27.82
N GLU A 415 10.73 -5.45 27.44
CA GLU A 415 11.01 -5.76 26.03
C GLU A 415 9.75 -6.21 25.26
N GLU A 416 8.85 -6.96 25.90
CA GLU A 416 7.57 -7.36 25.29
C GLU A 416 6.70 -6.16 24.93
N ASP A 417 6.70 -5.11 25.75
CA ASP A 417 5.97 -3.88 25.47
C ASP A 417 6.57 -3.14 24.28
N PHE A 418 7.90 -3.14 24.17
CA PHE A 418 8.55 -2.58 22.99
C PHE A 418 8.21 -3.35 21.70
N LYS A 419 8.15 -4.68 21.75
CA LYS A 419 7.70 -5.51 20.62
C LYS A 419 6.26 -5.16 20.20
N ARG A 420 5.37 -4.92 21.17
CA ARG A 420 3.98 -4.48 20.92
C ARG A 420 3.92 -3.07 20.35
N LEU A 421 4.64 -2.11 20.93
CA LEU A 421 4.72 -0.73 20.45
C LEU A 421 5.24 -0.68 19.01
N ARG A 422 6.27 -1.48 18.70
CA ARG A 422 6.78 -1.65 17.34
C ARG A 422 5.69 -2.13 16.38
N SER A 423 4.92 -3.14 16.76
CA SER A 423 3.80 -3.64 15.95
C SER A 423 2.76 -2.54 15.69
N LEU A 424 2.38 -1.77 16.72
CA LEU A 424 1.43 -0.67 16.60
C LEU A 424 1.93 0.45 15.67
N MET A 425 3.19 0.87 15.84
CA MET A 425 3.80 1.91 14.99
C MET A 425 3.92 1.47 13.53
N ILE A 426 4.19 0.20 13.25
CA ILE A 426 4.27 -0.31 11.88
C ILE A 426 2.88 -0.48 11.27
N GLY A 427 1.90 -0.94 12.06
CA GLY A 427 0.54 -1.22 11.59
C GLY A 427 -0.31 0.03 11.36
N GLN A 428 -0.03 1.14 12.05
CA GLN A 428 -0.83 2.36 11.99
C GLN A 428 0.04 3.61 11.89
N LYS A 429 -0.07 4.30 10.75
CA LYS A 429 0.76 5.47 10.43
C LYS A 429 0.51 6.66 11.38
N GLU A 430 -0.66 6.77 11.96
CA GLU A 430 -1.00 7.80 12.96
C GLU A 430 -0.31 7.49 14.29
N ILE A 431 -0.24 6.22 14.71
CA ILE A 431 0.51 5.80 15.90
C ILE A 431 2.00 6.04 15.70
N PHE A 432 2.54 5.79 14.50
CA PHE A 432 3.93 6.12 14.19
C PHE A 432 4.24 7.60 14.48
N MET A 433 3.42 8.52 13.94
CA MET A 433 3.60 9.95 14.18
C MET A 433 3.34 10.33 15.65
N ALA A 434 2.34 9.72 16.28
CA ALA A 434 2.04 9.96 17.68
C ALA A 434 3.22 9.57 18.58
N ALA A 435 3.76 8.36 18.42
CA ALA A 435 4.89 7.87 19.20
C ALA A 435 6.15 8.71 19.00
N LEU A 436 6.37 9.23 17.79
CA LEU A 436 7.50 10.13 17.54
C LEU A 436 7.36 11.47 18.28
N MET A 437 6.15 11.99 18.41
CA MET A 437 5.85 13.32 18.97
C MET A 437 5.49 13.32 20.46
N ASP A 438 5.09 12.18 21.03
CA ASP A 438 4.53 12.07 22.38
C ASP A 438 5.60 12.19 23.49
N PRO A 439 5.57 13.25 24.33
CA PRO A 439 6.49 13.42 25.44
C PRO A 439 6.44 12.32 26.49
N LEU A 440 5.36 11.54 26.57
CA LEU A 440 5.28 10.40 27.50
C LEU A 440 6.29 9.30 27.17
N LEU A 441 6.83 9.28 25.95
CA LEU A 441 7.82 8.32 25.46
C LEU A 441 9.27 8.82 25.62
N LEU A 442 9.50 9.93 26.34
CA LEU A 442 10.86 10.48 26.53
C LEU A 442 11.81 9.52 27.25
N SER A 443 11.32 8.73 28.21
CA SER A 443 12.13 7.75 28.95
C SER A 443 12.67 6.63 28.07
N ILE A 444 12.11 6.45 26.87
CA ILE A 444 12.53 5.43 25.88
C ILE A 444 12.88 6.06 24.52
N GLN A 445 13.28 7.34 24.51
CA GLN A 445 13.45 8.13 23.30
C GLN A 445 14.40 7.46 22.28
N GLY A 446 15.50 6.86 22.73
CA GLY A 446 16.45 6.20 21.86
C GLY A 446 15.84 4.99 21.14
N LEU A 447 15.07 4.17 21.86
CA LEU A 447 14.34 3.04 21.28
C LEU A 447 13.34 3.48 20.19
N ILE A 448 12.61 4.57 20.45
CA ILE A 448 11.66 5.13 19.47
C ILE A 448 12.39 5.70 18.26
N ASN A 449 13.49 6.42 18.48
CA ASN A 449 14.27 7.03 17.42
C ASN A 449 14.87 5.97 16.49
N ASP A 450 15.46 4.93 17.06
CA ASP A 450 16.05 3.84 16.28
C ASP A 450 15.00 3.06 15.49
N LEU A 451 13.84 2.80 16.10
CA LEU A 451 12.71 2.18 15.41
C LEU A 451 12.21 3.06 14.25
N ALA A 452 12.05 4.36 14.48
CA ALA A 452 11.56 5.30 13.49
C ALA A 452 12.54 5.42 12.31
N ILE A 453 13.84 5.53 12.56
CA ILE A 453 14.88 5.58 11.52
C ILE A 453 14.82 4.33 10.65
N ARG A 454 14.85 3.15 11.26
CA ARG A 454 14.78 1.87 10.53
C ARG A 454 13.51 1.77 9.70
N GLN A 455 12.38 2.19 10.25
CA GLN A 455 11.10 2.16 9.54
C GLN A 455 11.13 3.10 8.32
N VAL A 456 11.63 4.33 8.48
CA VAL A 456 11.72 5.31 7.38
C VAL A 456 12.67 4.82 6.30
N GLU A 457 13.85 4.31 6.66
CA GLU A 457 14.81 3.69 5.72
C GLU A 457 14.15 2.55 4.92
N GLN A 458 13.40 1.67 5.60
CA GLN A 458 12.66 0.59 4.95
C GLN A 458 11.57 1.09 4.00
N GLN A 459 10.79 2.09 4.42
CA GLN A 459 9.76 2.67 3.55
C GLN A 459 10.36 3.41 2.37
N GLN A 460 11.51 4.07 2.53
CA GLN A 460 12.20 4.75 1.44
C GLN A 460 12.71 3.77 0.39
N GLN A 461 13.36 2.69 0.82
CA GLN A 461 13.80 1.62 -0.08
C GLN A 461 12.62 0.92 -0.76
N GLY A 462 11.55 0.65 0.00
CA GLY A 462 10.31 0.04 -0.51
C GLY A 462 9.63 0.91 -1.55
N ALA A 463 9.51 2.21 -1.28
CA ALA A 463 8.93 3.19 -2.18
C ALA A 463 9.76 3.34 -3.46
N GLY A 464 11.09 3.41 -3.36
CA GLY A 464 11.99 3.46 -4.52
C GLY A 464 11.81 2.25 -5.44
N LYS A 465 11.88 1.04 -4.88
CA LYS A 465 11.65 -0.20 -5.65
C LYS A 465 10.26 -0.25 -6.29
N LYS A 466 9.23 0.19 -5.56
CA LYS A 466 7.85 0.21 -6.09
C LYS A 466 7.67 1.22 -7.21
N LEU A 467 8.30 2.39 -7.09
CA LEU A 467 8.30 3.41 -8.14
C LEU A 467 9.01 2.88 -9.40
N GLU A 468 10.22 2.32 -9.25
CA GLU A 468 10.98 1.72 -10.36
C GLU A 468 10.16 0.63 -11.09
N LEU A 469 9.51 -0.26 -10.33
CA LEU A 469 8.64 -1.29 -10.90
C LEU A 469 7.41 -0.71 -11.60
N ALA A 470 6.78 0.31 -11.02
CA ALA A 470 5.63 0.97 -11.65
C ALA A 470 6.01 1.69 -12.95
N GLU A 471 7.19 2.31 -12.99
CA GLU A 471 7.74 2.92 -14.19
C GLU A 471 8.07 1.89 -15.27
N ALA A 472 8.69 0.77 -14.89
CA ALA A 472 8.99 -0.31 -15.83
C ALA A 472 7.70 -0.92 -16.42
N GLU A 473 6.71 -1.19 -15.58
CA GLU A 473 5.41 -1.75 -16.04
C GLU A 473 4.62 -0.77 -16.90
N PHE A 474 4.73 0.53 -16.63
CA PHE A 474 4.14 1.57 -17.48
C PHE A 474 4.88 1.74 -18.80
N ALA A 475 6.21 1.71 -18.81
CA ALA A 475 7.02 1.78 -20.03
C ALA A 475 6.69 0.60 -20.96
N GLU A 476 6.48 -0.59 -20.40
CA GLU A 476 6.00 -1.74 -21.16
C GLU A 476 4.64 -1.48 -21.81
N LEU A 477 3.73 -0.73 -21.17
CA LEU A 477 2.39 -0.43 -21.68
C LEU A 477 2.40 0.35 -23.01
N GLY A 478 3.44 1.13 -23.29
CA GLY A 478 3.60 1.84 -24.58
C GLY A 478 3.77 0.91 -25.80
N TYR A 479 4.02 -0.38 -25.57
CA TYR A 479 3.96 -1.38 -26.64
C TYR A 479 2.55 -1.94 -26.88
N TRP A 480 1.59 -1.70 -25.97
CA TRP A 480 0.25 -2.29 -26.04
C TRP A 480 -0.82 -1.29 -26.46
N LEU A 481 -0.58 -0.01 -26.20
CA LEU A 481 -1.48 1.09 -26.49
C LEU A 481 -0.76 2.13 -27.36
N ASP A 482 -1.55 2.93 -28.05
CA ASP A 482 -1.06 4.08 -28.80
C ASP A 482 -0.78 5.26 -27.85
N ASP A 483 0.12 6.16 -28.25
CA ASP A 483 0.56 7.28 -27.40
C ASP A 483 -0.58 8.26 -27.06
N ASP A 484 -1.62 8.33 -27.90
CA ASP A 484 -2.80 9.18 -27.73
C ASP A 484 -3.89 8.53 -26.84
N ASP A 485 -3.68 7.30 -26.34
CA ASP A 485 -4.67 6.61 -25.51
C ASP A 485 -4.87 7.35 -24.16
N PRO A 486 -6.11 7.69 -23.76
CA PRO A 486 -6.40 8.34 -22.48
C PRO A 486 -5.82 7.63 -21.26
N ILE A 487 -5.69 6.30 -21.31
CA ILE A 487 -5.11 5.47 -20.24
C ILE A 487 -3.62 5.77 -20.07
N ILE A 488 -2.88 5.98 -21.16
CA ILE A 488 -1.46 6.35 -21.13
C ILE A 488 -1.30 7.72 -20.46
N GLN A 489 -2.14 8.69 -20.83
CA GLN A 489 -2.10 10.03 -20.26
C GLN A 489 -2.43 10.02 -18.76
N GLU A 490 -3.50 9.32 -18.34
CA GLU A 490 -3.89 9.22 -16.93
C GLU A 490 -2.79 8.56 -16.09
N ASN A 491 -2.21 7.46 -16.57
CA ASN A 491 -1.14 6.75 -15.86
C ASN A 491 0.15 7.56 -15.81
N ASN A 492 0.50 8.31 -16.85
CA ASN A 492 1.67 9.19 -16.84
C ASN A 492 1.51 10.33 -15.81
N LEU A 493 0.33 10.95 -15.73
CA LEU A 493 0.01 11.93 -14.69
C LEU A 493 0.02 11.33 -13.28
N ALA A 494 -0.41 10.07 -13.13
CA ALA A 494 -0.32 9.37 -11.86
C ALA A 494 1.13 9.09 -11.44
N LEU A 495 1.98 8.64 -12.37
CA LEU A 495 3.41 8.42 -12.14
C LEU A 495 4.15 9.72 -11.84
N GLY A 496 3.86 10.82 -12.56
CA GLY A 496 4.42 12.14 -12.25
C GLY A 496 4.15 12.55 -10.80
N ARG A 497 2.90 12.40 -10.34
CA ARG A 497 2.52 12.65 -8.93
C ARG A 497 3.24 11.72 -7.94
N LEU A 498 3.52 10.47 -8.33
CA LEU A 498 4.30 9.55 -7.48
C LEU A 498 5.76 9.98 -7.36
N ARG A 499 6.38 10.45 -8.44
CA ARG A 499 7.76 10.97 -8.42
C ARG A 499 7.88 12.19 -7.50
N GLU A 500 6.93 13.13 -7.61
CA GLU A 500 6.87 14.31 -6.74
C GLU A 500 6.76 13.91 -5.27
N LYS A 501 5.88 12.95 -4.95
CA LYS A 501 5.73 12.41 -3.59
C LYS A 501 6.99 11.73 -3.08
N PHE A 502 7.62 10.88 -3.90
CA PHE A 502 8.86 10.21 -3.53
C PHE A 502 9.99 11.22 -3.26
N ALA A 503 10.08 12.29 -4.06
CA ALA A 503 11.03 13.37 -3.87
C ALA A 503 10.77 14.18 -2.58
N GLY A 504 9.52 14.28 -2.12
CA GLY A 504 9.17 14.94 -0.87
C GLY A 504 9.71 14.26 0.40
N GLN A 505 10.04 12.96 0.34
CA GLN A 505 10.64 12.18 1.43
C GLN A 505 9.92 12.25 2.79
N SER A 506 8.66 12.68 2.81
CA SER A 506 7.82 12.63 4.01
C SER A 506 7.33 11.20 4.26
N TYR A 507 7.07 10.86 5.52
CA TYR A 507 6.69 9.48 5.87
C TYR A 507 5.40 9.03 5.18
N TYR A 508 4.37 9.89 5.12
CA TYR A 508 3.10 9.54 4.47
C TYR A 508 3.22 9.53 2.95
N ASP A 509 4.08 10.36 2.36
CA ASP A 509 4.33 10.27 0.91
C ASP A 509 5.00 8.95 0.53
N LEU A 510 5.96 8.46 1.31
CA LEU A 510 6.58 7.16 1.08
C LEU A 510 5.57 6.01 1.12
N LEU A 511 4.67 6.02 2.12
CA LEU A 511 3.59 5.03 2.22
C LEU A 511 2.63 5.09 1.02
N GLU A 512 2.27 6.30 0.58
CA GLU A 512 1.42 6.47 -0.59
C GLU A 512 2.09 6.01 -1.89
N VAL A 513 3.40 6.23 -2.04
CA VAL A 513 4.14 5.75 -3.21
C VAL A 513 4.11 4.22 -3.27
N ILE A 514 4.26 3.55 -2.13
CA ILE A 514 4.18 2.09 -2.05
C ILE A 514 2.79 1.59 -2.45
N ASP A 515 1.73 2.14 -1.83
CA ASP A 515 0.34 1.70 -2.05
C ASP A 515 -0.15 2.02 -3.47
N ARG A 516 -0.05 3.29 -3.88
CA ARG A 516 -0.49 3.72 -5.21
C ARG A 516 0.40 3.17 -6.32
N GLY A 517 1.70 2.99 -6.07
CA GLY A 517 2.61 2.32 -7.00
C GLY A 517 2.17 0.87 -7.27
N ALA A 518 1.79 0.13 -6.24
CA ALA A 518 1.20 -1.20 -6.41
C ALA A 518 -0.12 -1.15 -7.21
N GLY A 519 -0.97 -0.15 -6.96
CA GLY A 519 -2.19 0.09 -7.73
C GLY A 519 -1.94 0.31 -9.23
N ILE A 520 -0.92 1.10 -9.59
CA ILE A 520 -0.52 1.32 -11.00
C ILE A 520 -0.02 0.02 -11.62
N ILE A 521 0.86 -0.71 -10.93
CA ILE A 521 1.40 -2.01 -11.41
C ILE A 521 0.24 -2.96 -11.74
N SER A 522 -0.69 -3.16 -10.80
CA SER A 522 -1.84 -4.05 -11.01
C SER A 522 -2.76 -3.57 -12.13
N ARG A 523 -2.96 -2.24 -12.28
CA ARG A 523 -3.73 -1.67 -13.37
C ARG A 523 -3.08 -1.94 -14.73
N CYS A 524 -1.78 -1.69 -14.88
CA CYS A 524 -1.03 -1.99 -16.10
C CYS A 524 -1.11 -3.47 -16.48
N GLN A 525 -0.90 -4.36 -15.50
CA GLN A 525 -1.01 -5.81 -15.70
C GLN A 525 -2.41 -6.23 -16.17
N ARG A 526 -3.46 -5.66 -15.58
CA ARG A 526 -4.84 -5.93 -15.99
C ARG A 526 -5.11 -5.48 -17.43
N ILE A 527 -4.65 -4.29 -17.81
CA ILE A 527 -4.81 -3.78 -19.18
C ILE A 527 -4.13 -4.71 -20.19
N ARG A 528 -2.88 -5.12 -19.93
CA ARG A 528 -2.16 -6.07 -20.80
C ARG A 528 -2.93 -7.38 -20.97
N LYS A 529 -3.45 -7.93 -19.86
CA LYS A 529 -4.24 -9.16 -19.92
C LYS A 529 -5.48 -9.00 -20.81
N THR A 530 -6.22 -7.90 -20.65
CA THR A 530 -7.38 -7.61 -21.51
C THR A 530 -6.99 -7.47 -22.98
N LYS A 531 -5.85 -6.83 -23.29
CA LYS A 531 -5.34 -6.72 -24.67
C LYS A 531 -4.90 -8.07 -25.26
N LEU A 532 -4.28 -8.94 -24.47
CA LEU A 532 -3.98 -10.31 -24.89
C LEU A 532 -5.26 -11.09 -25.22
N GLU A 533 -6.27 -11.02 -24.35
CA GLU A 533 -7.56 -11.67 -24.56
C GLU A 533 -8.26 -11.15 -25.84
N GLU A 534 -8.17 -9.85 -26.13
CA GLU A 534 -8.67 -9.26 -27.38
C GLU A 534 -7.96 -9.83 -28.63
N GLN A 535 -6.63 -9.95 -28.62
CA GLN A 535 -5.86 -10.53 -29.73
C GLN A 535 -6.14 -12.02 -29.92
N GLU A 536 -6.23 -12.77 -28.83
CA GLU A 536 -6.54 -14.19 -28.87
C GLU A 536 -7.93 -14.43 -29.46
N LYS A 537 -8.92 -13.64 -29.05
CA LYS A 537 -10.26 -13.66 -29.65
C LYS A 537 -10.21 -13.36 -31.15
N ARG A 538 -9.49 -12.31 -31.56
CA ARG A 538 -9.35 -11.94 -32.98
C ARG A 538 -8.72 -13.07 -33.80
N LYS A 539 -7.72 -13.75 -33.25
CA LYS A 539 -7.10 -14.92 -33.89
C LYS A 539 -8.09 -16.08 -34.03
N VAL A 540 -8.86 -16.39 -32.98
CA VAL A 540 -9.90 -17.44 -33.01
C VAL A 540 -10.93 -17.15 -34.11
N ASP A 541 -11.35 -15.89 -34.25
CA ASP A 541 -12.28 -15.47 -35.31
C ASP A 541 -11.67 -15.65 -36.72
N LEU A 542 -10.39 -15.34 -36.91
CA LEU A 542 -9.66 -15.57 -38.16
C LEU A 542 -9.45 -17.06 -38.47
N ASP A 543 -9.12 -17.88 -37.46
CA ASP A 543 -9.02 -19.34 -37.60
C ASP A 543 -10.38 -19.92 -38.04
N ALA A 544 -11.49 -19.45 -37.46
CA ALA A 544 -12.84 -19.88 -37.85
C ALA A 544 -13.19 -19.45 -39.29
N GLN A 545 -12.74 -18.28 -39.76
CA GLN A 545 -12.86 -17.87 -41.15
C GLN A 545 -12.03 -18.75 -42.09
N LEU A 546 -10.77 -19.03 -41.72
CA LEU A 546 -9.87 -19.90 -42.49
C LEU A 546 -10.45 -21.31 -42.64
N GLN A 547 -11.03 -21.88 -41.58
CA GLN A 547 -11.67 -23.19 -41.63
C GLN A 547 -12.84 -23.23 -42.63
N ARG A 548 -13.66 -22.17 -42.70
CA ARG A 548 -14.72 -22.07 -43.71
C ARG A 548 -14.16 -22.06 -45.13
N HIS A 549 -13.08 -21.31 -45.37
CA HIS A 549 -12.42 -21.29 -46.69
C HIS A 549 -11.75 -22.62 -47.06
N LEU A 550 -11.21 -23.35 -46.08
CA LEU A 550 -10.65 -24.70 -46.27
C LEU A 550 -11.74 -25.71 -46.63
N GLN A 551 -12.88 -25.69 -45.93
CA GLN A 551 -14.04 -26.53 -46.25
C GLN A 551 -14.56 -26.24 -47.67
N PHE A 552 -14.66 -24.96 -48.05
CA PHE A 552 -15.02 -24.56 -49.41
C PHE A 552 -14.05 -25.12 -50.45
N TRP A 553 -12.73 -24.99 -50.22
CA TRP A 553 -11.71 -25.53 -51.12
C TRP A 553 -11.83 -27.04 -51.31
N GLN A 554 -11.98 -27.80 -50.22
CA GLN A 554 -12.11 -29.26 -50.26
C GLN A 554 -13.34 -29.72 -51.06
N ALA A 555 -14.44 -28.98 -50.99
CA ALA A 555 -15.66 -29.27 -51.74
C ALA A 555 -15.65 -28.76 -53.19
N TYR A 556 -14.66 -27.95 -53.58
CA TYR A 556 -14.64 -27.31 -54.90
C TYR A 556 -14.14 -28.26 -56.01
N PRO A 557 -14.89 -28.46 -57.11
CA PRO A 557 -14.56 -29.48 -58.11
C PRO A 557 -13.42 -29.10 -59.09
N TYR A 558 -13.04 -27.82 -59.17
CA TYR A 558 -12.08 -27.30 -60.17
C TYR A 558 -10.80 -26.74 -59.55
N GLN A 559 -10.25 -27.42 -58.53
CA GLN A 559 -9.10 -26.95 -57.75
C GLN A 559 -7.88 -26.57 -58.60
N ASN A 560 -7.56 -27.34 -59.64
CA ASN A 560 -6.36 -27.16 -60.46
C ASN A 560 -6.24 -25.79 -61.15
N TYR A 561 -7.35 -25.05 -61.31
CA TYR A 561 -7.37 -23.72 -61.93
C TYR A 561 -7.00 -22.59 -60.96
N PHE A 562 -7.00 -22.85 -59.65
CA PHE A 562 -6.89 -21.83 -58.61
C PHE A 562 -5.77 -22.15 -57.61
N ASN A 563 -4.58 -22.45 -58.12
CA ASN A 563 -3.39 -22.70 -57.27
C ASN A 563 -3.06 -21.51 -56.35
N SER A 564 -3.35 -20.27 -56.77
CA SER A 564 -3.18 -19.08 -55.95
C SER A 564 -4.05 -19.12 -54.67
N TYR A 565 -5.26 -19.69 -54.74
CA TYR A 565 -6.14 -19.83 -53.56
C TYR A 565 -5.53 -20.76 -52.51
N LEU A 566 -4.95 -21.89 -52.94
CA LEU A 566 -4.26 -22.83 -52.04
C LEU A 566 -3.00 -22.21 -51.44
N GLN A 567 -2.23 -21.46 -52.23
CA GLN A 567 -1.04 -20.75 -51.74
C GLN A 567 -1.41 -19.75 -50.65
N THR A 568 -2.42 -18.90 -50.88
CA THR A 568 -2.90 -17.92 -49.90
C THR A 568 -3.46 -18.59 -48.64
N LEU A 569 -4.21 -19.70 -48.76
CA LEU A 569 -4.66 -20.49 -47.59
C LEU A 569 -3.49 -20.99 -46.74
N THR A 570 -2.44 -21.49 -47.39
CA THR A 570 -1.26 -22.01 -46.69
C THR A 570 -0.48 -20.89 -46.01
N GLU A 571 -0.37 -19.74 -46.68
CA GLU A 571 0.26 -18.53 -46.12
C GLU A 571 -0.49 -18.05 -44.88
N ILE A 572 -1.82 -17.89 -44.94
CA ILE A 572 -2.63 -17.48 -43.78
C ILE A 572 -2.46 -18.45 -42.61
N LYS A 573 -2.52 -19.77 -42.88
CA LYS A 573 -2.31 -20.79 -41.84
C LYS A 573 -0.95 -20.64 -41.16
N LYS A 574 0.10 -20.38 -41.94
CA LYS A 574 1.45 -20.15 -41.42
C LYS A 574 1.51 -18.86 -40.60
N THR A 575 0.95 -17.76 -41.10
CA THR A 575 0.90 -16.46 -40.42
C THR A 575 0.15 -16.54 -39.08
N LEU A 576 -0.98 -17.26 -39.01
CA LEU A 576 -1.72 -17.47 -37.77
C LEU A 576 -0.97 -18.34 -36.76
N ALA A 577 -0.21 -19.34 -37.23
CA ALA A 577 0.67 -20.13 -36.37
C ALA A 577 1.83 -19.30 -35.80
N GLU A 578 2.45 -18.43 -36.62
CA GLU A 578 3.47 -17.48 -36.18
C GLU A 578 2.91 -16.46 -35.19
N ALA A 579 1.70 -15.95 -35.43
CA ALA A 579 1.01 -15.05 -34.51
C ALA A 579 0.76 -15.71 -33.15
N GLN A 580 0.36 -16.99 -33.12
CA GLN A 580 0.18 -17.74 -31.86
C GLN A 580 1.48 -17.81 -31.03
N VAL A 581 2.61 -18.05 -31.69
CA VAL A 581 3.91 -18.09 -31.02
C VAL A 581 4.26 -16.73 -30.40
N GLN A 582 3.90 -15.63 -31.07
CA GLN A 582 4.13 -14.30 -30.52
C GLN A 582 3.17 -13.95 -29.38
N ILE A 583 1.87 -14.30 -29.49
CA ILE A 583 0.88 -14.10 -28.41
C ILE A 583 1.33 -14.83 -27.14
N ALA A 584 1.79 -16.09 -27.27
CA ALA A 584 2.25 -16.91 -26.15
C ALA A 584 3.49 -16.35 -25.41
N ARG A 585 4.20 -15.37 -25.96
CA ARG A 585 5.36 -14.75 -25.30
C ARG A 585 4.96 -13.67 -24.30
N GLU A 586 3.73 -13.16 -24.33
CA GLU A 586 3.17 -12.18 -23.38
C GLU A 586 4.01 -10.90 -23.17
N LYS A 587 4.82 -10.51 -24.16
CA LYS A 587 5.68 -9.30 -24.11
C LYS A 587 5.20 -8.23 -25.09
N GLY A 588 5.42 -6.96 -24.77
CA GLY A 588 4.96 -5.83 -25.58
C GLY A 588 5.41 -5.85 -27.04
N GLN A 589 6.69 -6.10 -27.30
CA GLN A 589 7.19 -6.21 -28.69
C GLN A 589 6.57 -7.39 -29.45
N ALA A 590 6.34 -8.52 -28.77
CA ALA A 590 5.69 -9.68 -29.35
C ALA A 590 4.19 -9.41 -29.62
N PHE A 591 3.53 -8.61 -28.78
CA PHE A 591 2.15 -8.16 -28.99
C PHE A 591 2.00 -7.32 -30.26
N LYS A 592 2.87 -6.32 -30.51
CA LYS A 592 2.86 -5.55 -31.78
C LYS A 592 3.15 -6.45 -32.98
N ALA A 593 4.11 -7.37 -32.85
CA ALA A 593 4.40 -8.33 -33.92
C ALA A 593 3.20 -9.24 -34.22
N ALA A 594 2.51 -9.74 -33.19
CA ALA A 594 1.29 -10.52 -33.34
C ALA A 594 0.17 -9.71 -34.00
N ALA A 595 -0.04 -8.46 -33.58
CA ALA A 595 -1.03 -7.56 -34.18
C ALA A 595 -0.80 -7.42 -35.69
N ASN A 596 0.43 -7.11 -36.10
CA ASN A 596 0.80 -6.97 -37.51
C ASN A 596 0.60 -8.27 -38.31
N LEU A 597 0.89 -9.43 -37.71
CA LEU A 597 0.64 -10.74 -38.34
C LEU A 597 -0.86 -11.01 -38.50
N LEU A 598 -1.67 -10.67 -37.49
CA LEU A 598 -3.13 -10.81 -37.56
C LEU A 598 -3.74 -9.85 -38.59
N ASP A 599 -3.26 -8.61 -38.69
CA ASP A 599 -3.68 -7.66 -39.74
C ASP A 599 -3.34 -8.18 -41.14
N ARG A 600 -2.14 -8.73 -41.32
CA ARG A 600 -1.75 -9.37 -42.59
C ARG A 600 -2.62 -10.58 -42.91
N ALA A 601 -2.96 -11.40 -41.91
CA ALA A 601 -3.86 -12.53 -42.10
C ALA A 601 -5.27 -12.07 -42.51
N ASP A 602 -5.79 -11.02 -41.88
CA ASP A 602 -7.10 -10.43 -42.18
C ASP A 602 -7.19 -9.87 -43.61
N ILE A 603 -6.15 -9.16 -44.06
CA ILE A 603 -6.02 -8.70 -45.46
C ILE A 603 -6.02 -9.89 -46.43
N SER A 604 -5.25 -10.94 -46.11
CA SER A 604 -5.18 -12.14 -46.93
C SER A 604 -6.50 -12.91 -46.96
N VAL A 605 -7.24 -12.99 -45.85
CA VAL A 605 -8.59 -13.57 -45.81
C VAL A 605 -9.56 -12.76 -46.67
N THR A 606 -9.49 -11.44 -46.64
CA THR A 606 -10.29 -10.56 -47.51
C THR A 606 -9.97 -10.81 -48.99
N SER A 607 -8.69 -11.03 -49.33
CA SER A 607 -8.29 -11.39 -50.68
C SER A 607 -8.83 -12.77 -51.13
N LEU A 608 -8.91 -13.75 -50.20
CA LEU A 608 -9.51 -15.05 -50.49
C LEU A 608 -10.99 -14.92 -50.83
N GLN A 609 -11.74 -14.02 -50.17
CA GLN A 609 -13.14 -13.78 -50.49
C GLN A 609 -13.30 -13.32 -51.95
N GLN A 610 -12.47 -12.39 -52.41
CA GLN A 610 -12.48 -11.92 -53.80
C GLN A 610 -12.13 -13.04 -54.81
N ILE A 611 -11.19 -13.92 -54.46
CA ILE A 611 -10.85 -15.07 -55.32
C ILE A 611 -12.00 -16.09 -55.31
N GLN A 612 -12.62 -16.33 -54.16
CA GLN A 612 -13.75 -17.24 -54.01
C GLN A 612 -14.96 -16.79 -54.86
N GLU A 613 -15.25 -15.50 -54.94
CA GLU A 613 -16.28 -14.96 -55.84
C GLU A 613 -15.99 -15.31 -57.30
N LYS A 614 -14.73 -15.16 -57.75
CA LYS A 614 -14.30 -15.56 -59.11
C LYS A 614 -14.39 -17.07 -59.32
N MET A 615 -14.07 -17.87 -58.31
CA MET A 615 -14.21 -19.32 -58.34
C MET A 615 -15.67 -19.74 -58.48
N MET A 616 -16.58 -19.13 -57.71
CA MET A 616 -18.02 -19.39 -57.86
C MET A 616 -18.50 -19.07 -59.27
N TRP A 617 -18.08 -17.93 -59.82
CA TRP A 617 -18.44 -17.54 -61.19
C TRP A 617 -17.91 -18.53 -62.24
N THR A 618 -16.67 -19.00 -62.06
CA THR A 618 -16.04 -19.98 -62.96
C THR A 618 -16.71 -21.35 -62.85
N ARG A 619 -17.10 -21.77 -61.64
CA ARG A 619 -17.89 -22.98 -61.44
C ARG A 619 -19.23 -22.90 -62.15
N ILE A 620 -19.94 -21.78 -62.03
CA ILE A 620 -21.19 -21.55 -62.74
C ILE A 620 -20.93 -21.66 -64.25
N LEU A 621 -19.94 -20.98 -64.79
CA LEU A 621 -19.63 -21.01 -66.23
C LEU A 621 -19.26 -22.41 -66.73
N LEU A 622 -18.39 -23.14 -66.03
CA LEU A 622 -17.95 -24.48 -66.44
C LEU A 622 -19.06 -25.53 -66.28
N ASN A 623 -19.87 -25.46 -65.21
CA ASN A 623 -21.05 -26.31 -65.08
C ASN A 623 -22.06 -26.02 -66.19
N SER A 624 -22.30 -24.74 -66.48
CA SER A 624 -23.18 -24.30 -67.57
C SER A 624 -22.68 -24.82 -68.91
N LEU A 625 -21.36 -24.74 -69.16
CA LEU A 625 -20.74 -25.27 -70.37
C LEU A 625 -20.84 -26.79 -70.44
N LYS A 626 -20.64 -27.50 -69.33
CA LYS A 626 -20.79 -28.96 -69.27
C LYS A 626 -22.23 -29.40 -69.55
N ILE A 627 -23.20 -28.73 -68.94
CA ILE A 627 -24.63 -28.96 -69.19
C ILE A 627 -24.97 -28.62 -70.64
N PHE A 628 -24.45 -27.51 -71.17
CA PHE A 628 -24.60 -27.13 -72.57
C PHE A 628 -24.01 -28.17 -73.53
N VAL A 629 -22.79 -28.67 -73.30
CA VAL A 629 -22.17 -29.71 -74.14
C VAL A 629 -22.92 -31.04 -74.02
N LYS A 630 -23.43 -31.38 -72.83
CA LYS A 630 -24.29 -32.56 -72.67
C LYS A 630 -25.60 -32.38 -73.46
N ASN A 631 -26.24 -31.24 -73.30
CA ASN A 631 -27.52 -30.93 -73.94
C ASN A 631 -27.37 -30.84 -75.46
N ILE A 632 -26.31 -30.21 -75.97
CA ILE A 632 -26.04 -30.12 -77.41
C ILE A 632 -25.84 -31.51 -78.01
N MET A 633 -25.07 -32.39 -77.35
CA MET A 633 -24.92 -33.79 -77.80
C MET A 633 -26.25 -34.54 -77.79
N ILE A 634 -27.08 -34.38 -76.75
CA ILE A 634 -28.41 -35.02 -76.69
C ILE A 634 -29.33 -34.47 -77.78
N THR A 635 -29.38 -33.14 -77.98
CA THR A 635 -30.22 -32.53 -79.01
C THR A 635 -29.73 -32.84 -80.42
N GLU A 636 -28.42 -32.87 -80.67
CA GLU A 636 -27.88 -33.31 -81.96
C GLU A 636 -28.22 -34.77 -82.22
N LEU A 637 -28.05 -35.65 -81.22
CA LEU A 637 -28.43 -37.06 -81.36
C LEU A 637 -29.93 -37.21 -81.60
N ALA A 638 -30.78 -36.48 -80.86
CA ALA A 638 -32.23 -36.52 -81.01
C ALA A 638 -32.68 -35.98 -82.38
N LEU A 639 -32.09 -34.87 -82.85
CA LEU A 639 -32.36 -34.30 -84.18
C LEU A 639 -31.82 -35.19 -85.29
N PHE A 640 -30.70 -35.87 -85.08
CA PHE A 640 -30.15 -36.85 -86.02
C PHE A 640 -31.08 -38.07 -86.13
N VAL A 641 -31.56 -38.61 -85.00
CA VAL A 641 -32.54 -39.71 -84.97
C VAL A 641 -33.86 -39.28 -85.59
N ALA A 642 -34.41 -38.13 -85.23
CA ALA A 642 -35.64 -37.60 -85.81
C ALA A 642 -35.50 -37.34 -87.32
N GLY A 643 -34.36 -36.78 -87.75
CA GLY A 643 -34.01 -36.60 -89.16
C GLY A 643 -33.88 -37.95 -89.88
N PHE A 644 -33.27 -38.95 -89.26
CA PHE A 644 -33.18 -40.30 -89.81
C PHE A 644 -34.57 -40.94 -89.96
N LEU A 645 -35.43 -40.84 -88.95
CA LEU A 645 -36.83 -41.31 -89.01
C LEU A 645 -37.61 -40.60 -90.12
N ILE A 646 -37.55 -39.26 -90.19
CA ILE A 646 -38.31 -38.46 -91.16
C ILE A 646 -37.79 -38.65 -92.59
N PHE A 647 -36.48 -38.77 -92.80
CA PHE A 647 -35.92 -38.83 -94.15
C PHE A 647 -35.64 -40.26 -94.65
N LEU A 648 -35.69 -41.27 -93.79
CA LEU A 648 -35.43 -42.66 -94.18
C LEU A 648 -36.65 -43.55 -94.00
N ILE A 649 -37.46 -43.35 -92.96
CA ILE A 649 -38.62 -44.21 -92.67
C ILE A 649 -39.90 -43.66 -93.32
N VAL A 650 -40.14 -42.35 -93.28
CA VAL A 650 -41.35 -41.76 -93.91
C VAL A 650 -41.45 -42.02 -95.42
N PRO A 651 -40.35 -42.00 -96.21
CA PRO A 651 -40.42 -42.38 -97.63
C PRO A 651 -40.71 -43.87 -97.86
N ILE A 652 -40.41 -44.73 -96.89
CA ILE A 652 -40.65 -46.19 -96.96
C ILE A 652 -42.08 -46.53 -96.51
N LEU A 653 -42.62 -45.81 -95.52
CA LEU A 653 -43.94 -46.06 -94.92
C LEU A 653 -45.10 -45.34 -95.62
N LEU A 654 -44.83 -44.46 -96.59
CA LEU A 654 -45.84 -43.87 -97.48
C LEU A 654 -45.84 -44.64 -98.82
N PRO A 655 -46.71 -45.65 -99.00
CA PRO A 655 -46.80 -46.37 -100.26
C PRO A 655 -47.58 -45.49 -101.25
N GLY A 656 -46.93 -45.15 -102.36
CA GLY A 656 -47.58 -44.84 -103.63
C GLY A 656 -48.72 -43.81 -103.61
N ASP A 657 -48.37 -42.52 -103.62
CA ASP A 657 -48.94 -41.58 -104.59
C ASP A 657 -48.06 -40.32 -104.68
N HIS A 658 -47.38 -40.12 -105.82
CA HIS A 658 -46.40 -39.04 -106.04
C HIS A 658 -47.03 -37.64 -106.24
N THR A 659 -48.20 -37.38 -105.65
CA THR A 659 -49.02 -36.19 -105.97
C THR A 659 -49.27 -35.23 -104.80
N SER A 660 -48.75 -35.47 -103.60
CA SER A 660 -48.73 -34.45 -102.54
C SER A 660 -47.40 -33.67 -102.55
N GLY A 661 -47.47 -32.34 -102.56
CA GLY A 661 -46.30 -31.44 -102.68
C GLY A 661 -45.23 -31.64 -101.58
N LEU A 662 -45.60 -32.21 -100.44
CA LEU A 662 -44.68 -32.59 -99.36
C LEU A 662 -43.74 -33.74 -99.74
N GLY A 663 -44.20 -34.71 -100.54
CA GLY A 663 -43.39 -35.87 -100.95
C GLY A 663 -42.22 -35.50 -101.87
N LYS A 664 -42.40 -34.53 -102.77
CA LYS A 664 -41.33 -33.98 -103.64
C LYS A 664 -40.28 -33.18 -102.87
N ILE A 665 -40.69 -32.49 -101.80
CA ILE A 665 -39.77 -31.67 -100.98
C ILE A 665 -38.89 -32.57 -100.09
N ILE A 666 -39.44 -33.68 -99.58
CA ILE A 666 -38.71 -34.61 -98.70
C ILE A 666 -37.72 -35.51 -99.47
N SER A 667 -37.93 -35.71 -100.78
CA SER A 667 -37.10 -36.56 -101.64
C SER A 667 -35.97 -35.82 -102.39
N ASP A 668 -35.87 -34.49 -102.27
CA ASP A 668 -34.77 -33.72 -102.87
C ASP A 668 -33.46 -33.90 -102.06
N PRO A 669 -32.41 -34.52 -102.66
CA PRO A 669 -31.15 -34.80 -101.97
C PRO A 669 -30.38 -33.53 -101.55
N LEU A 670 -30.52 -32.41 -102.26
CA LEU A 670 -29.87 -31.15 -101.90
C LEU A 670 -30.54 -30.47 -100.71
N LEU A 671 -31.88 -30.49 -100.67
CA LEU A 671 -32.69 -29.93 -99.60
C LEU A 671 -32.54 -30.74 -98.30
N ARG A 672 -32.48 -32.08 -98.39
CA ARG A 672 -32.19 -32.99 -97.27
C ARG A 672 -30.81 -32.72 -96.64
N LYS A 673 -29.77 -32.51 -97.47
CA LYS A 673 -28.43 -32.20 -96.99
C LYS A 673 -28.36 -30.82 -96.34
N LYS A 674 -29.01 -29.81 -96.94
CA LYS A 674 -29.07 -28.45 -96.38
C LYS A 674 -29.91 -28.38 -95.11
N SER A 675 -31.04 -29.09 -95.01
CA SER A 675 -31.89 -29.08 -93.81
C SER A 675 -31.23 -29.79 -92.63
N LEU A 676 -30.51 -30.90 -92.86
CA LEU A 676 -29.73 -31.58 -91.82
C LEU A 676 -28.56 -30.72 -91.32
N LEU A 677 -27.90 -29.99 -92.22
CA LEU A 677 -26.86 -29.03 -91.83
C LEU A 677 -27.45 -27.83 -91.06
N LEU A 678 -28.60 -27.30 -91.49
CA LEU A 678 -29.26 -26.20 -90.78
C LEU A 678 -29.76 -26.64 -89.40
N SER A 679 -30.30 -27.85 -89.28
CA SER A 679 -30.76 -28.39 -87.99
C SER A 679 -29.61 -28.68 -87.03
N SER A 680 -28.47 -29.19 -87.51
CA SER A 680 -27.30 -29.44 -86.66
C SER A 680 -26.55 -28.15 -86.30
N PHE A 681 -26.37 -27.21 -87.23
CA PHE A 681 -25.56 -26.01 -86.98
C PHE A 681 -26.30 -24.83 -86.36
N LEU A 682 -27.63 -24.72 -86.54
CA LEU A 682 -28.41 -23.58 -86.04
C LEU A 682 -29.45 -24.00 -85.01
N LEU A 683 -30.23 -25.06 -85.28
CA LEU A 683 -31.33 -25.45 -84.40
C LEU A 683 -30.84 -26.16 -83.13
N ALA A 684 -29.91 -27.11 -83.26
CA ALA A 684 -29.40 -27.88 -82.13
C ALA A 684 -28.69 -26.99 -81.08
N PRO A 685 -27.78 -26.05 -81.45
CA PRO A 685 -27.15 -25.16 -80.49
C PRO A 685 -28.17 -24.22 -79.85
N PHE A 686 -29.16 -23.72 -80.61
CA PHE A 686 -30.19 -22.82 -80.08
C PHE A 686 -31.09 -23.52 -79.05
N VAL A 687 -31.57 -24.72 -79.36
CA VAL A 687 -32.38 -25.53 -78.42
C VAL A 687 -31.55 -25.93 -77.21
N ALA A 688 -30.28 -26.30 -77.39
CA ALA A 688 -29.38 -26.60 -76.29
C ALA A 688 -29.13 -25.38 -75.38
N ILE A 689 -28.98 -24.16 -75.94
CA ILE A 689 -28.85 -22.92 -75.15
C ILE A 689 -30.11 -22.71 -74.31
N VAL A 690 -31.30 -22.75 -74.94
CA VAL A 690 -32.58 -22.55 -74.23
C VAL A 690 -32.76 -23.58 -73.13
N TRP A 691 -32.47 -24.85 -73.42
CA TRP A 691 -32.63 -25.93 -72.46
C TRP A 691 -31.62 -25.88 -71.32
N THR A 692 -30.38 -25.46 -71.59
CA THR A 692 -29.37 -25.22 -70.55
C THR A 692 -29.76 -24.07 -69.64
N VAL A 693 -30.24 -22.94 -70.18
CA VAL A 693 -30.72 -21.81 -69.38
C VAL A 693 -31.91 -22.23 -68.51
N TRP A 694 -32.77 -23.12 -69.02
CA TRP A 694 -33.91 -23.64 -68.27
C TRP A 694 -33.47 -24.56 -67.12
N ASN A 695 -32.59 -25.54 -67.38
CA ASN A 695 -32.07 -26.43 -66.34
C ASN A 695 -31.25 -25.69 -65.27
N MET A 696 -30.57 -24.60 -65.64
CA MET A 696 -29.84 -23.77 -64.67
C MET A 696 -30.75 -23.02 -63.69
N LYS A 697 -32.03 -22.78 -64.05
CA LYS A 697 -32.99 -22.11 -63.18
C LYS A 697 -33.51 -23.01 -62.06
N ASP A 698 -33.35 -24.33 -62.22
CA ASP A 698 -33.77 -25.35 -61.25
C ASP A 698 -32.60 -25.82 -60.35
N GLU A 699 -31.34 -25.45 -60.64
CA GLU A 699 -30.13 -25.82 -59.88
C GLU A 699 -29.52 -24.68 -59.03
N GLN A 700 -30.10 -23.47 -59.06
CA GLN A 700 -29.81 -22.40 -58.08
C GLN A 700 -30.66 -22.58 -56.83
#